data_AF-A0A8J3LWM8-F1
#
_entry.id   AF-A0A8J3LWM8-F1
#
_cell.length_a   1.000
_cell.length_b   1.000
_cell.length_c   1.000
_cell.angle_alpha   90.00
_cell.angle_beta   90.00
_cell.angle_gamma   90.00
#
_symmetry.space_group_name_H-M   'P 1'
#
loop_
_entity.id
_entity.type
_entity.pdbx_description
1 polymer ?
#
loop_
_entity_poly.entity_id
_entity_poly.type
_entity_poly.pdbx_seq_one_letter_code
_entity_poly.pdbx_strand_id
1 'polypeptide(L)'
;MTGFSGMKVGQFKMTVKSMSDGATVLKDAKSRFTKNFSELGVDTASLNELGRIGGEIEGMLPEARRRLDLGVALERRKDPWLKNTDATTYVAEPPMSVADARAKGKELADRLNALNSTDGASAEEIHRIAEELKAYQDDPEVLAAFFTGVQPPNRLTSLPSLMYACGSKTASQDLEVFSKALGVAISAENLTTPGMDKVKQALTTSGGIPGTNWDKLALLQYGKFPTDFVKLAAKNLALDDFAKDPDQDFRGGFASSRAYNGAVSEDNVALALNMLGKDDVAARDVLWNMHPGDYRKTFTQLLNYSRMRDDVGDALGLAIEAGGGVHTEEPGKHSPGASQFAFEWILAAGAKGKDVNWSLKDSNASLASSYKHELTTGARIDDARNRESGMGAPPDFSAIPGLTPSFYLSPKDTYNFIKTFADHEQATQSFDQEMGAFRHDLLVNAAKIDAEALKSGKDPHNFQRAASALGDLAGLEYAAIVKVRGDQDEFDAQMRSLMKDIVTVGLIDRIPMSGAVKTFGWEATKFMVGKGLDNWAGGDENNTRVGKFDNATDAWVAAQRYEMASILLEAGYPANPPFPQELTKDGKPLSVDEMIKDKNKLKAFDDWMDKTDIDGEGSTFDQKVEEGNDAVTSKEPETVAKEYEKKD
;
A
#
# COMPACT_ATOMS: atom_id res chain seq x y z
N MET A 1 -42.82 14.01 3.56
CA MET A 1 -41.55 14.70 3.87
C MET A 1 -40.57 13.61 4.28
N THR A 2 -39.61 13.26 3.42
CA THR A 2 -38.53 12.33 3.77
C THR A 2 -37.50 13.12 4.57
N GLY A 3 -37.39 12.84 5.87
CA GLY A 3 -36.37 13.41 6.73
C GLY A 3 -35.08 12.58 6.65
N PHE A 4 -33.96 13.19 6.99
CA PHE A 4 -32.72 12.44 7.28
C PHE A 4 -32.39 12.64 8.75
N SER A 5 -32.06 11.55 9.44
CA SER A 5 -31.51 11.62 10.79
C SER A 5 -29.99 11.49 10.72
N GLY A 6 -29.29 12.53 11.18
CA GLY A 6 -27.84 12.50 11.31
C GLY A 6 -27.44 11.75 12.58
N MET A 7 -26.60 10.72 12.46
CA MET A 7 -26.03 9.98 13.58
C MET A 7 -24.51 9.87 13.50
N LYS A 8 -23.84 9.92 14.65
CA LYS A 8 -22.46 9.44 14.79
C LYS A 8 -22.50 7.96 15.13
N VAL A 9 -22.07 7.10 14.21
CA VAL A 9 -22.26 5.64 14.29
C VAL A 9 -21.65 5.08 15.59
N GLY A 10 -20.42 5.48 15.94
CA GLY A 10 -19.77 5.04 17.17
C GLY A 10 -20.52 5.43 18.44
N GLN A 11 -21.08 6.64 18.51
CA GLN A 11 -21.89 7.08 19.65
C GLN A 11 -23.21 6.34 19.73
N PHE A 12 -23.88 6.16 18.58
CA PHE A 12 -25.14 5.43 18.52
C PHE A 12 -24.97 3.94 18.87
N LYS A 13 -23.84 3.31 18.49
CA LYS A 13 -23.48 1.95 18.94
C LYS A 13 -23.41 1.86 20.47
N MET A 14 -22.80 2.85 21.13
CA MET A 14 -22.78 2.93 22.60
C MET A 14 -24.19 3.10 23.19
N THR A 15 -25.04 3.92 22.57
CA THR A 15 -26.44 4.10 23.01
C THR A 15 -27.23 2.79 22.91
N VAL A 16 -27.16 2.10 21.77
CA VAL A 16 -27.84 0.80 21.57
C VAL A 16 -27.34 -0.23 22.58
N LYS A 17 -26.04 -0.28 22.85
CA LYS A 17 -25.47 -1.15 23.89
C LYS A 17 -26.01 -0.79 25.28
N SER A 18 -26.01 0.49 25.64
CA SER A 18 -26.51 0.98 26.93
C SER A 18 -28.01 0.67 27.13
N MET A 19 -28.82 0.81 26.08
CA MET A 19 -30.24 0.40 26.10
C MET A 19 -30.38 -1.10 26.37
N SER A 20 -29.59 -1.93 25.69
CA SER A 20 -29.61 -3.39 25.86
C SER A 20 -29.19 -3.81 27.28
N ASP A 21 -28.10 -3.23 27.79
CA ASP A 21 -27.59 -3.49 29.14
C ASP A 21 -28.61 -3.01 30.19
N GLY A 22 -29.16 -1.82 30.01
CA GLY A 22 -30.17 -1.23 30.92
C GLY A 22 -31.46 -2.03 30.99
N ALA A 23 -31.98 -2.52 29.87
CA ALA A 23 -33.17 -3.38 29.85
C ALA A 23 -32.95 -4.68 30.64
N THR A 24 -31.78 -5.28 30.49
CA THR A 24 -31.37 -6.48 31.23
C THR A 24 -31.31 -6.20 32.73
N VAL A 25 -30.62 -5.12 33.12
CA VAL A 25 -30.50 -4.69 34.53
C VAL A 25 -31.87 -4.44 35.15
N LEU A 26 -32.81 -3.80 34.44
CA LEU A 26 -34.16 -3.53 34.95
C LEU A 26 -34.95 -4.83 35.19
N LYS A 27 -34.83 -5.82 34.29
CA LYS A 27 -35.48 -7.13 34.44
C LYS A 27 -34.88 -7.95 35.59
N ASP A 28 -33.56 -7.94 35.71
CA ASP A 28 -32.85 -8.62 36.79
C ASP A 28 -33.18 -7.98 38.14
N ALA A 29 -33.20 -6.64 38.19
CA ALA A 29 -33.61 -5.88 39.36
C ALA A 29 -35.05 -6.20 39.76
N LYS A 30 -36.00 -6.22 38.81
CA LYS A 30 -37.38 -6.65 39.06
C LYS A 30 -37.40 -8.05 39.67
N SER A 31 -36.76 -9.02 39.03
CA SER A 31 -36.77 -10.42 39.48
C SER A 31 -36.19 -10.58 40.89
N ARG A 32 -35.05 -9.93 41.16
CA ARG A 32 -34.39 -9.94 42.46
C ARG A 32 -35.21 -9.25 43.55
N PHE A 33 -35.75 -8.06 43.28
CA PHE A 33 -36.53 -7.32 44.27
C PHE A 33 -37.88 -7.99 44.54
N THR A 34 -38.55 -8.53 43.51
CA THR A 34 -39.78 -9.29 43.70
C THR A 34 -39.55 -10.47 44.64
N LYS A 35 -38.46 -11.22 44.45
CA LYS A 35 -38.08 -12.32 45.34
C LYS A 35 -37.89 -11.82 46.78
N ASN A 36 -36.98 -10.87 46.99
CA ASN A 36 -36.63 -10.39 48.33
C ASN A 36 -37.82 -9.75 49.07
N PHE A 37 -38.67 -9.00 48.37
CA PHE A 37 -39.82 -8.34 48.98
C PHE A 37 -40.92 -9.35 49.31
N SER A 38 -41.14 -10.34 48.45
CA SER A 38 -42.08 -11.43 48.73
C SER A 38 -41.68 -12.25 49.96
N GLU A 39 -40.39 -12.50 50.16
CA GLU A 39 -39.84 -13.19 51.34
C GLU A 39 -40.08 -12.41 52.64
N LEU A 40 -40.24 -11.09 52.55
CA LEU A 40 -40.51 -10.19 53.68
C LEU A 40 -42.00 -9.80 53.81
N GLY A 41 -42.89 -10.37 52.99
CA GLY A 41 -44.32 -10.05 52.99
C GLY A 41 -44.66 -8.64 52.50
N VAL A 42 -43.77 -8.00 51.74
CA VAL A 42 -43.92 -6.64 51.20
C VAL A 42 -44.59 -6.70 49.82
N ASP A 43 -45.50 -5.76 49.53
CA ASP A 43 -46.15 -5.64 48.22
C ASP A 43 -45.12 -5.36 47.10
N THR A 44 -45.27 -6.07 45.99
CA THR A 44 -44.38 -6.01 44.82
C THR A 44 -45.02 -5.35 43.60
N ALA A 45 -46.26 -4.87 43.70
CA ALA A 45 -47.01 -4.33 42.57
C ALA A 45 -46.26 -3.19 41.85
N SER A 46 -45.59 -2.30 42.59
CA SER A 46 -44.81 -1.19 42.03
C SER A 46 -43.57 -1.63 41.26
N LEU A 47 -43.05 -2.84 41.49
CA LEU A 47 -41.90 -3.40 40.75
C LEU A 47 -42.28 -3.84 39.33
N ASN A 48 -43.58 -3.94 39.01
CA ASN A 48 -44.04 -4.21 37.64
C ASN A 48 -43.62 -3.12 36.67
N GLU A 49 -43.49 -1.88 37.14
CA GLU A 49 -43.05 -0.74 36.35
C GLU A 49 -41.64 -0.91 35.80
N LEU A 50 -40.71 -1.47 36.59
CA LEU A 50 -39.35 -1.80 36.12
C LEU A 50 -39.39 -2.81 34.97
N GLY A 51 -40.28 -3.80 35.06
CA GLY A 51 -40.47 -4.79 34.00
C GLY A 51 -41.14 -4.20 32.75
N ARG A 52 -42.08 -3.26 32.92
CA ARG A 52 -42.73 -2.54 31.83
C ARG A 52 -41.71 -1.72 31.06
N ILE A 53 -40.92 -0.89 31.74
CA ILE A 53 -39.87 -0.05 31.13
C ILE A 53 -38.82 -0.93 30.46
N GLY A 54 -38.36 -1.99 31.11
CA GLY A 54 -37.41 -2.94 30.50
C GLY A 54 -37.98 -3.58 29.22
N GLY A 55 -39.26 -3.96 29.22
CA GLY A 55 -39.95 -4.49 28.05
C GLY A 55 -40.14 -3.46 26.93
N GLU A 56 -40.40 -2.20 27.26
CA GLU A 56 -40.48 -1.11 26.27
C GLU A 56 -39.14 -0.84 25.60
N ILE A 57 -38.04 -0.80 26.37
CA ILE A 57 -36.70 -0.64 25.82
C ILE A 57 -36.38 -1.82 24.88
N GLU A 58 -36.68 -3.06 25.28
CA GLU A 58 -36.52 -4.23 24.42
C GLU A 58 -37.35 -4.15 23.14
N GLY A 59 -38.58 -3.61 23.21
CA GLY A 59 -39.41 -3.38 22.04
C GLY A 59 -38.78 -2.40 21.03
N MET A 60 -37.99 -1.42 21.50
CA MET A 60 -37.32 -0.43 20.66
C MET A 60 -35.97 -0.91 20.10
N LEU A 61 -35.32 -1.89 20.74
CA LEU A 61 -33.98 -2.36 20.35
C LEU A 61 -33.88 -2.86 18.90
N PRO A 62 -34.85 -3.61 18.33
CA PRO A 62 -34.77 -4.06 16.94
C PRO A 62 -34.64 -2.91 15.93
N GLU A 63 -35.45 -1.86 16.08
CA GLU A 63 -35.39 -0.70 15.19
C GLU A 63 -34.11 0.12 15.40
N ALA A 64 -33.66 0.26 16.65
CA ALA A 64 -32.41 0.95 16.97
C ALA A 64 -31.19 0.21 16.39
N ARG A 65 -31.16 -1.13 16.51
CA ARG A 65 -30.13 -2.00 15.92
C ARG A 65 -30.14 -1.96 14.40
N ARG A 66 -31.32 -1.97 13.78
CA ARG A 66 -31.47 -1.80 12.33
C ARG A 66 -30.93 -0.46 11.86
N ARG A 67 -31.28 0.62 12.55
CA ARG A 67 -30.73 1.97 12.28
C ARG A 67 -29.21 2.01 12.42
N LEU A 68 -28.65 1.31 13.40
CA LEU A 68 -27.21 1.21 13.60
C LEU A 68 -26.54 0.50 12.41
N ASP A 69 -27.07 -0.65 11.98
CA ASP A 69 -26.51 -1.41 10.85
C ASP A 69 -26.60 -0.62 9.53
N LEU A 70 -27.69 0.10 9.29
CA LEU A 70 -27.81 1.05 8.16
C LEU A 70 -26.75 2.15 8.24
N GLY A 71 -26.55 2.74 9.43
CA GLY A 71 -25.52 3.74 9.66
C GLY A 71 -24.10 3.22 9.40
N VAL A 72 -23.79 2.01 9.86
CA VAL A 72 -22.49 1.34 9.64
C VAL A 72 -22.27 1.08 8.14
N ALA A 73 -23.28 0.59 7.41
CA ALA A 73 -23.17 0.35 5.98
C ALA A 73 -22.86 1.64 5.20
N LEU A 74 -23.58 2.73 5.52
CA LEU A 74 -23.36 4.05 4.90
C LEU A 74 -22.00 4.67 5.26
N GLU A 75 -21.50 4.47 6.48
CA GLU A 75 -20.18 4.94 6.89
C GLU A 75 -19.06 4.25 6.12
N ARG A 76 -19.17 2.94 5.87
CA ARG A 76 -18.18 2.16 5.09
C ARG A 76 -18.04 2.57 3.63
N ARG A 77 -19.04 3.31 3.10
CA ARG A 77 -19.00 3.91 1.75
C ARG A 77 -18.16 5.19 1.69
N LYS A 78 -17.97 5.87 2.83
CA LYS A 78 -17.14 7.09 2.86
C LYS A 78 -15.70 6.71 2.53
N ASP A 79 -15.08 7.53 1.69
CA ASP A 79 -13.72 7.34 1.20
C ASP A 79 -12.72 7.27 2.38
N PRO A 80 -11.84 6.24 2.45
CA PRO A 80 -10.77 6.17 3.45
C PRO A 80 -9.89 7.43 3.53
N TRP A 81 -9.75 8.18 2.42
CA TRP A 81 -9.00 9.43 2.36
C TRP A 81 -9.68 10.59 3.11
N LEU A 82 -10.99 10.50 3.36
CA LEU A 82 -11.70 11.38 4.27
C LEU A 82 -11.47 10.85 5.70
N LYS A 83 -10.28 11.12 6.27
CA LYS A 83 -9.87 10.86 7.67
C LYS A 83 -10.71 11.61 8.70
N ASN A 84 -12.03 11.51 8.61
CA ASN A 84 -12.96 12.13 9.54
C ASN A 84 -13.93 11.05 10.03
N THR A 85 -13.43 10.18 10.91
CA THR A 85 -14.18 9.18 11.68
C THR A 85 -15.26 9.81 12.60
N ASP A 86 -15.36 11.15 12.61
CA ASP A 86 -16.36 11.94 13.32
C ASP A 86 -17.48 12.47 12.42
N ALA A 87 -17.47 12.14 11.12
CA ALA A 87 -18.46 12.63 10.17
C ALA A 87 -19.85 12.01 10.41
N THR A 88 -20.83 12.85 10.71
CA THR A 88 -22.25 12.48 10.80
C THR A 88 -22.69 11.68 9.57
N THR A 89 -23.34 10.54 9.79
CA THR A 89 -23.94 9.70 8.76
C THR A 89 -25.45 9.92 8.74
N TYR A 90 -26.03 10.08 7.55
CA TYR A 90 -27.44 10.39 7.39
C TYR A 90 -28.22 9.17 6.94
N VAL A 91 -29.11 8.68 7.79
CA VAL A 91 -30.04 7.60 7.47
C VAL A 91 -31.37 8.21 7.01
N ALA A 92 -31.93 7.71 5.92
CA ALA A 92 -33.25 8.14 5.43
C ALA A 92 -34.35 7.70 6.40
N GLU A 93 -35.29 8.61 6.71
CA GLU A 93 -36.35 8.39 7.69
C GLU A 93 -37.76 8.51 7.08
N PRO A 94 -38.70 7.60 7.47
CA PRO A 94 -38.45 6.42 8.29
C PRO A 94 -37.69 5.34 7.48
N PRO A 95 -36.77 4.57 8.09
CA PRO A 95 -36.20 3.41 7.42
C PRO A 95 -37.32 2.39 7.14
N MET A 96 -37.16 1.59 6.08
CA MET A 96 -38.04 0.45 5.81
C MET A 96 -38.14 -0.43 7.06
N SER A 97 -39.32 -0.96 7.39
CA SER A 97 -39.47 -1.83 8.57
C SER A 97 -38.67 -3.13 8.42
N VAL A 98 -38.33 -3.80 9.52
CA VAL A 98 -37.67 -5.12 9.48
C VAL A 98 -38.50 -6.13 8.67
N ALA A 99 -39.82 -6.11 8.84
CA ALA A 99 -40.72 -7.04 8.16
C ALA A 99 -40.72 -6.80 6.64
N ASP A 100 -40.80 -5.53 6.22
CA ASP A 100 -40.78 -5.16 4.79
C ASP A 100 -39.43 -5.46 4.16
N ALA A 101 -38.33 -5.21 4.88
CA ALA A 101 -36.98 -5.51 4.42
C ALA A 101 -36.80 -7.00 4.13
N ARG A 102 -37.26 -7.84 5.06
CA ARG A 102 -37.24 -9.30 4.89
C ARG A 102 -38.14 -9.77 3.76
N ALA A 103 -39.35 -9.22 3.67
CA ALA A 103 -40.27 -9.55 2.60
C ALA A 103 -39.66 -9.22 1.24
N LYS A 104 -39.04 -8.05 1.09
CA LYS A 104 -38.38 -7.65 -0.15
C LYS A 104 -37.18 -8.53 -0.50
N GLY A 105 -36.29 -8.80 0.46
CA GLY A 105 -35.16 -9.70 0.23
C GLY A 105 -35.61 -11.10 -0.18
N LYS A 106 -36.64 -11.63 0.50
CA LYS A 106 -37.23 -12.93 0.17
C LYS A 106 -37.88 -12.96 -1.22
N GLU A 107 -38.62 -11.91 -1.60
CA GLU A 107 -39.21 -11.78 -2.93
C GLU A 107 -38.13 -11.89 -4.03
N LEU A 108 -37.03 -11.15 -3.88
CA LEU A 108 -35.91 -11.18 -4.81
C LEU A 108 -35.24 -12.56 -4.87
N ALA A 109 -35.09 -13.23 -3.72
CA ALA A 109 -34.54 -14.58 -3.67
C ALA A 109 -35.46 -15.61 -4.33
N ASP A 110 -36.78 -15.52 -4.10
CA ASP A 110 -37.78 -16.40 -4.70
C ASP A 110 -37.79 -16.26 -6.23
N ARG A 111 -37.59 -15.05 -6.77
CA ARG A 111 -37.41 -14.81 -8.21
C ARG A 111 -36.15 -15.49 -8.75
N LEU A 112 -35.01 -15.36 -8.06
CA LEU A 112 -33.78 -16.06 -8.46
C LEU A 112 -33.96 -17.58 -8.40
N ASN A 113 -34.70 -18.09 -7.41
CA ASN A 113 -35.00 -19.52 -7.24
C ASN A 113 -35.97 -20.04 -8.30
N ALA A 114 -36.83 -19.19 -8.87
CA ALA A 114 -37.77 -19.56 -9.91
C ALA A 114 -37.11 -19.78 -11.29
N LEU A 115 -35.87 -19.32 -11.48
CA LEU A 115 -35.12 -19.56 -12.71
C LEU A 115 -34.89 -21.07 -12.93
N ASN A 116 -35.36 -21.57 -14.06
CA ASN A 116 -35.35 -22.99 -14.44
C ASN A 116 -34.74 -23.25 -15.83
N SER A 117 -34.26 -22.22 -16.51
CA SER A 117 -33.54 -22.30 -17.79
C SER A 117 -32.23 -21.51 -17.73
N THR A 118 -31.33 -21.78 -18.68
CA THR A 118 -30.08 -21.03 -18.89
C THR A 118 -30.16 -20.32 -20.23
N ASP A 119 -31.08 -19.36 -20.34
CA ASP A 119 -31.35 -18.59 -21.56
C ASP A 119 -31.26 -17.08 -21.31
N GLY A 120 -31.44 -16.29 -22.37
CA GLY A 120 -31.40 -14.84 -22.30
C GLY A 120 -32.47 -14.23 -21.38
N ALA A 121 -33.63 -14.88 -21.20
CA ALA A 121 -34.66 -14.40 -20.29
C ALA A 121 -34.22 -14.56 -18.82
N SER A 122 -33.57 -15.67 -18.50
CA SER A 122 -32.96 -15.86 -17.18
C SER A 122 -31.79 -14.88 -16.94
N ALA A 123 -31.00 -14.56 -17.97
CA ALA A 123 -29.98 -13.52 -17.88
C ALA A 123 -30.59 -12.13 -17.56
N GLU A 124 -31.64 -11.73 -18.27
CA GLU A 124 -32.35 -10.47 -18.02
C GLU A 124 -32.94 -10.41 -16.61
N GLU A 125 -33.49 -11.52 -16.11
CA GLU A 125 -34.06 -11.55 -14.77
C GLU A 125 -32.99 -11.46 -13.67
N ILE A 126 -31.84 -12.12 -13.85
CA ILE A 126 -30.70 -11.95 -12.93
C ILE A 126 -30.24 -10.50 -12.90
N HIS A 127 -30.13 -9.86 -14.07
CA HIS A 127 -29.77 -8.45 -14.17
C HIS A 127 -30.77 -7.54 -13.44
N ARG A 128 -32.08 -7.76 -13.63
CA ARG A 128 -33.12 -7.00 -12.90
C ARG A 128 -33.02 -7.18 -11.38
N ILE A 129 -32.77 -8.41 -10.92
CA ILE A 129 -32.54 -8.69 -9.49
C ILE A 129 -31.31 -7.92 -8.99
N ALA A 130 -30.22 -7.88 -9.75
CA ALA A 130 -29.04 -7.09 -9.41
C ALA A 130 -29.36 -5.58 -9.35
N GLU A 131 -30.07 -5.02 -10.34
CA GLU A 131 -30.49 -3.62 -10.32
C GLU A 131 -31.36 -3.27 -9.10
N GLU A 132 -32.30 -4.16 -8.75
CA GLU A 132 -33.13 -3.97 -7.55
C GLU A 132 -32.31 -4.09 -6.27
N LEU A 133 -31.39 -5.07 -6.15
CA LEU A 133 -30.49 -5.17 -5.00
C LEU A 133 -29.59 -3.94 -4.86
N LYS A 134 -29.16 -3.34 -5.97
CA LYS A 134 -28.37 -2.10 -5.96
C LYS A 134 -29.11 -0.94 -5.30
N ALA A 135 -30.44 -0.88 -5.45
CA ALA A 135 -31.26 0.11 -4.74
C ALA A 135 -31.27 -0.09 -3.20
N TYR A 136 -30.91 -1.29 -2.74
CA TYR A 136 -30.80 -1.67 -1.34
C TYR A 136 -29.36 -2.01 -0.92
N GLN A 137 -28.35 -1.56 -1.67
CA GLN A 137 -26.94 -1.91 -1.41
C GLN A 137 -26.45 -1.52 -0.01
N ASP A 138 -27.14 -0.60 0.67
CA ASP A 138 -26.83 -0.13 2.02
C ASP A 138 -27.79 -0.69 3.09
N ASP A 139 -28.74 -1.57 2.74
CA ASP A 139 -29.71 -2.17 3.68
C ASP A 139 -29.36 -3.63 4.01
N PRO A 140 -28.60 -3.89 5.08
CA PRO A 140 -28.11 -5.22 5.39
C PRO A 140 -29.23 -6.24 5.67
N GLU A 141 -30.42 -5.83 6.11
CA GLU A 141 -31.52 -6.77 6.38
C GLU A 141 -32.19 -7.24 5.08
N VAL A 142 -32.40 -6.35 4.10
CA VAL A 142 -32.88 -6.74 2.76
C VAL A 142 -31.90 -7.72 2.13
N LEU A 143 -30.61 -7.37 2.17
CA LEU A 143 -29.55 -8.17 1.57
C LEU A 143 -29.38 -9.53 2.27
N ALA A 144 -29.41 -9.56 3.61
CA ALA A 144 -29.38 -10.81 4.37
C ALA A 144 -30.60 -11.70 4.06
N ALA A 145 -31.79 -11.13 3.97
CA ALA A 145 -33.00 -11.87 3.61
C ALA A 145 -32.94 -12.42 2.18
N PHE A 146 -32.32 -11.69 1.26
CA PHE A 146 -32.02 -12.20 -0.08
C PHE A 146 -31.10 -13.42 -0.03
N PHE A 147 -29.88 -13.28 0.52
CA PHE A 147 -28.90 -14.37 0.51
C PHE A 147 -29.32 -15.60 1.31
N THR A 148 -30.04 -15.43 2.42
CA THR A 148 -30.60 -16.56 3.18
C THR A 148 -31.81 -17.22 2.50
N GLY A 149 -32.50 -16.50 1.61
CA GLY A 149 -33.67 -16.99 0.87
C GLY A 149 -33.32 -17.78 -0.39
N VAL A 150 -32.09 -17.67 -0.92
CA VAL A 150 -31.66 -18.45 -2.10
C VAL A 150 -31.58 -19.94 -1.73
N GLN A 151 -32.42 -20.76 -2.37
CA GLN A 151 -32.61 -22.21 -2.10
C GLN A 151 -31.33 -23.02 -2.37
N PRO A 152 -31.21 -24.26 -1.82
CA PRO A 152 -30.09 -24.75 -1.01
C PRO A 152 -28.71 -24.40 -1.56
N PRO A 153 -27.68 -24.26 -0.69
CA PRO A 153 -26.50 -23.40 -0.86
C PRO A 153 -25.81 -23.43 -2.22
N ASN A 154 -25.91 -24.54 -2.95
CA ASN A 154 -25.48 -24.71 -4.34
C ASN A 154 -25.90 -23.57 -5.27
N ARG A 155 -27.15 -23.05 -5.23
CA ARG A 155 -27.57 -21.99 -6.17
C ARG A 155 -26.84 -20.66 -5.92
N LEU A 156 -26.63 -20.31 -4.66
CA LEU A 156 -25.82 -19.14 -4.29
C LEU A 156 -24.35 -19.37 -4.66
N THR A 157 -23.80 -20.54 -4.31
CA THR A 157 -22.40 -20.89 -4.56
C THR A 157 -22.10 -21.25 -6.01
N SER A 158 -23.10 -21.23 -6.91
CA SER A 158 -22.94 -21.39 -8.36
C SER A 158 -23.46 -20.19 -9.13
N LEU A 159 -23.77 -19.08 -8.45
CA LEU A 159 -24.38 -17.91 -9.06
C LEU A 159 -23.51 -17.30 -10.18
N PRO A 160 -22.17 -17.20 -10.04
CA PRO A 160 -21.33 -16.75 -11.14
C PRO A 160 -21.43 -17.65 -12.38
N SER A 161 -21.27 -18.96 -12.24
CA SER A 161 -21.46 -19.90 -13.35
C SER A 161 -22.88 -19.87 -13.93
N LEU A 162 -23.92 -19.59 -13.13
CA LEU A 162 -25.29 -19.42 -13.64
C LEU A 162 -25.41 -18.15 -14.51
N MET A 163 -24.87 -17.01 -14.05
CA MET A 163 -24.85 -15.76 -14.83
C MET A 163 -24.15 -15.96 -16.18
N TYR A 164 -23.04 -16.68 -16.16
CA TYR A 164 -22.34 -17.10 -17.38
C TYR A 164 -23.20 -18.00 -18.27
N ALA A 165 -23.76 -19.09 -17.72
CA ALA A 165 -24.51 -20.09 -18.48
C ALA A 165 -25.74 -19.51 -19.18
N CYS A 166 -26.36 -18.48 -18.61
CA CYS A 166 -27.47 -17.75 -19.23
C CYS A 166 -27.04 -16.85 -20.41
N GLY A 167 -25.73 -16.67 -20.65
CA GLY A 167 -25.20 -15.81 -21.70
C GLY A 167 -25.35 -14.31 -21.41
N SER A 168 -25.34 -13.91 -20.13
CA SER A 168 -25.53 -12.52 -19.74
C SER A 168 -24.39 -11.62 -20.21
N LYS A 169 -24.72 -10.52 -20.89
CA LYS A 169 -23.77 -9.46 -21.25
C LYS A 169 -23.43 -8.52 -20.09
N THR A 170 -24.24 -8.55 -19.04
CA THR A 170 -24.10 -7.72 -17.83
C THR A 170 -23.48 -8.49 -16.66
N ALA A 171 -23.05 -9.74 -16.89
CA ALA A 171 -22.58 -10.64 -15.83
C ALA A 171 -21.53 -9.99 -14.92
N SER A 172 -20.59 -9.22 -15.47
CA SER A 172 -19.56 -8.52 -14.68
C SER A 172 -20.14 -7.48 -13.73
N GLN A 173 -21.03 -6.64 -14.24
CA GLN A 173 -21.70 -5.61 -13.43
C GLN A 173 -22.59 -6.26 -12.37
N ASP A 174 -23.30 -7.32 -12.73
CA ASP A 174 -24.21 -8.03 -11.82
C ASP A 174 -23.43 -8.74 -10.72
N LEU A 175 -22.31 -9.40 -11.05
CA LEU A 175 -21.40 -10.03 -10.08
C LEU A 175 -20.85 -9.01 -9.08
N GLU A 176 -20.44 -7.83 -9.56
CA GLU A 176 -19.98 -6.75 -8.70
C GLU A 176 -21.06 -6.33 -7.69
N VAL A 177 -22.30 -6.18 -8.15
CA VAL A 177 -23.44 -5.83 -7.29
C VAL A 177 -23.72 -6.94 -6.26
N PHE A 178 -23.80 -8.21 -6.68
CA PHE A 178 -24.02 -9.33 -5.77
C PHE A 178 -22.90 -9.45 -4.74
N SER A 179 -21.64 -9.28 -5.17
CA SER A 179 -20.48 -9.36 -4.27
C SER A 179 -20.48 -8.24 -3.23
N LYS A 180 -20.77 -7.00 -3.64
CA LYS A 180 -20.90 -5.86 -2.71
C LYS A 180 -22.05 -6.03 -1.74
N ALA A 181 -23.22 -6.44 -2.23
CA ALA A 181 -24.38 -6.74 -1.42
C ALA A 181 -24.09 -7.83 -0.38
N LEU A 182 -23.38 -8.88 -0.77
CA LEU A 182 -22.98 -9.96 0.11
C LEU A 182 -22.01 -9.48 1.19
N GLY A 183 -21.05 -8.63 0.84
CA GLY A 183 -20.14 -7.99 1.79
C GLY A 183 -20.88 -7.20 2.87
N VAL A 184 -21.89 -6.42 2.48
CA VAL A 184 -22.73 -5.66 3.43
C VAL A 184 -23.52 -6.59 4.35
N ALA A 185 -24.16 -7.65 3.80
CA ALA A 185 -24.91 -8.62 4.58
C ALA A 185 -24.02 -9.42 5.56
N ILE A 186 -22.85 -9.90 5.13
CA ILE A 186 -21.94 -10.68 5.98
C ILE A 186 -21.36 -9.83 7.11
N SER A 187 -21.12 -8.54 6.84
CA SER A 187 -20.48 -7.61 7.77
C SER A 187 -21.43 -6.91 8.75
N ALA A 188 -22.72 -7.25 8.73
CA ALA A 188 -23.72 -6.72 9.67
C ALA A 188 -23.73 -7.53 10.98
N GLU A 189 -23.77 -6.83 12.11
CA GLU A 189 -23.67 -7.44 13.45
C GLU A 189 -25.04 -7.68 14.09
N ASN A 190 -26.05 -6.88 13.74
CA ASN A 190 -27.34 -6.87 14.44
C ASN A 190 -28.51 -7.36 13.56
N LEU A 191 -28.20 -8.19 12.55
CA LEU A 191 -29.19 -8.79 11.68
C LEU A 191 -30.25 -9.53 12.49
N THR A 192 -31.50 -9.31 12.10
CA THR A 192 -32.62 -10.03 12.69
C THR A 192 -33.03 -11.23 11.81
N THR A 193 -32.62 -11.23 10.54
CA THR A 193 -32.81 -12.35 9.59
C THR A 193 -31.98 -13.57 10.02
N PRO A 194 -32.62 -14.73 10.29
CA PRO A 194 -31.90 -15.94 10.66
C PRO A 194 -31.26 -16.61 9.44
N GLY A 195 -30.16 -17.36 9.66
CA GLY A 195 -29.58 -18.25 8.66
C GLY A 195 -28.32 -17.76 7.96
N MET A 196 -27.85 -16.54 8.22
CA MET A 196 -26.60 -16.03 7.63
C MET A 196 -25.38 -16.85 8.00
N ASP A 197 -25.36 -17.52 9.15
CA ASP A 197 -24.25 -18.43 9.51
C ASP A 197 -24.11 -19.60 8.52
N LYS A 198 -25.23 -20.12 8.00
CA LYS A 198 -25.21 -21.15 6.96
C LYS A 198 -24.70 -20.61 5.63
N VAL A 199 -25.03 -19.36 5.29
CA VAL A 199 -24.51 -18.68 4.11
C VAL A 199 -22.99 -18.51 4.24
N LYS A 200 -22.52 -18.00 5.38
CA LYS A 200 -21.07 -17.86 5.67
C LYS A 200 -20.36 -19.20 5.57
N GLN A 201 -20.92 -20.26 6.17
CA GLN A 201 -20.37 -21.61 6.11
C GLN A 201 -20.32 -22.15 4.67
N ALA A 202 -21.38 -21.98 3.88
CA ALA A 202 -21.42 -22.45 2.50
C ALA A 202 -20.35 -21.78 1.61
N LEU A 203 -20.11 -20.49 1.85
CA LEU A 203 -19.12 -19.68 1.14
C LEU A 203 -17.69 -19.86 1.64
N THR A 204 -17.47 -20.57 2.74
CA THR A 204 -16.12 -20.80 3.31
C THR A 204 -15.74 -22.27 3.39
N THR A 205 -16.65 -23.18 3.09
CA THR A 205 -16.37 -24.62 3.05
C THR A 205 -15.90 -25.01 1.65
N SER A 206 -14.76 -25.70 1.54
CA SER A 206 -14.29 -26.22 0.25
C SER A 206 -15.32 -27.17 -0.37
N GLY A 207 -15.58 -27.02 -1.67
CA GLY A 207 -16.35 -27.98 -2.44
C GLY A 207 -15.52 -29.19 -2.90
N GLY A 208 -14.21 -29.18 -2.69
CA GLY A 208 -13.27 -30.21 -3.19
C GLY A 208 -13.14 -30.26 -4.71
N ILE A 209 -13.81 -29.36 -5.44
CA ILE A 209 -13.81 -29.25 -6.90
C ILE A 209 -13.43 -27.81 -7.26
N PRO A 210 -12.41 -27.58 -8.11
CA PRO A 210 -11.93 -26.23 -8.43
C PRO A 210 -13.03 -25.27 -8.91
N GLY A 211 -13.97 -25.72 -9.76
CA GLY A 211 -15.05 -24.86 -10.26
C GLY A 211 -16.01 -24.35 -9.18
N THR A 212 -16.34 -25.18 -8.19
CA THR A 212 -17.21 -24.73 -7.08
C THR A 212 -16.51 -23.74 -6.17
N ASN A 213 -15.21 -23.92 -5.94
CA ASN A 213 -14.42 -22.96 -5.18
C ASN A 213 -14.25 -21.64 -5.95
N TRP A 214 -14.12 -21.74 -7.28
CA TRP A 214 -14.07 -20.58 -8.17
C TRP A 214 -15.34 -19.73 -8.09
N ASP A 215 -16.53 -20.33 -8.19
CA ASP A 215 -17.80 -19.58 -8.08
C ASP A 215 -17.92 -18.87 -6.72
N LYS A 216 -17.51 -19.53 -5.63
CA LYS A 216 -17.52 -18.92 -4.30
C LYS A 216 -16.55 -17.75 -4.24
N LEU A 217 -15.31 -17.93 -4.69
CA LEU A 217 -14.29 -16.88 -4.67
C LEU A 217 -14.64 -15.72 -5.60
N ALA A 218 -15.19 -15.98 -6.79
CA ALA A 218 -15.66 -14.99 -7.75
C ALA A 218 -16.75 -14.08 -7.13
N LEU A 219 -17.69 -14.67 -6.38
CA LEU A 219 -18.72 -13.93 -5.66
C LEU A 219 -18.16 -13.05 -4.53
N LEU A 220 -16.91 -13.26 -4.11
CA LEU A 220 -16.25 -12.49 -3.04
C LEU A 220 -15.27 -11.43 -3.57
N GLN A 221 -15.21 -11.20 -4.89
CA GLN A 221 -14.18 -10.34 -5.49
C GLN A 221 -14.42 -8.83 -5.38
N TYR A 222 -15.62 -8.34 -5.08
CA TYR A 222 -15.88 -6.88 -5.10
C TYR A 222 -16.46 -6.34 -3.78
N GLY A 223 -16.93 -7.22 -2.90
CA GLY A 223 -17.40 -6.85 -1.56
C GLY A 223 -16.25 -6.56 -0.59
N LYS A 224 -16.57 -5.76 0.44
CA LYS A 224 -15.76 -5.66 1.66
C LYS A 224 -16.31 -6.65 2.68
N PHE A 225 -15.45 -7.52 3.20
CA PHE A 225 -15.84 -8.59 4.11
C PHE A 225 -15.09 -8.47 5.44
N PRO A 226 -15.59 -9.04 6.54
CA PRO A 226 -14.87 -9.07 7.81
C PRO A 226 -13.59 -9.90 7.70
N THR A 227 -12.52 -9.46 8.35
CA THR A 227 -11.19 -10.09 8.34
C THR A 227 -11.25 -11.60 8.59
N ASP A 228 -11.95 -12.06 9.63
CA ASP A 228 -12.04 -13.49 9.94
C ASP A 228 -12.72 -14.31 8.83
N PHE A 229 -13.68 -13.70 8.13
CA PHE A 229 -14.33 -14.34 6.98
C PHE A 229 -13.37 -14.42 5.79
N VAL A 230 -12.63 -13.35 5.51
CA VAL A 230 -11.61 -13.33 4.44
C VAL A 230 -10.56 -14.41 4.69
N LYS A 231 -10.03 -14.48 5.92
CA LYS A 231 -9.06 -15.51 6.32
C LYS A 231 -9.58 -16.92 6.07
N LEU A 232 -10.80 -17.21 6.53
CA LEU A 232 -11.39 -18.54 6.40
C LEU A 232 -11.67 -18.89 4.93
N ALA A 233 -12.20 -17.95 4.14
CA ALA A 233 -12.48 -18.17 2.72
C ALA A 233 -11.21 -18.41 1.90
N ALA A 234 -10.20 -17.53 2.03
CA ALA A 234 -8.96 -17.64 1.27
C ALA A 234 -8.21 -18.96 1.55
N LYS A 235 -8.15 -19.36 2.83
CA LYS A 235 -7.56 -20.63 3.25
C LYS A 235 -8.31 -21.82 2.70
N ASN A 236 -9.59 -21.95 3.06
CA ASN A 236 -10.35 -23.16 2.79
C ASN A 236 -10.66 -23.37 1.31
N LEU A 237 -10.80 -22.30 0.53
CA LEU A 237 -11.21 -22.41 -0.88
C LEU A 237 -10.03 -22.56 -1.85
N ALA A 238 -8.82 -22.18 -1.45
CA ALA A 238 -7.64 -22.25 -2.32
C ALA A 238 -6.34 -22.54 -1.58
N LEU A 239 -5.96 -21.69 -0.60
CA LEU A 239 -4.57 -21.63 -0.14
C LEU A 239 -4.14 -22.83 0.72
N ASP A 240 -5.05 -23.48 1.46
CA ASP A 240 -4.71 -24.69 2.21
C ASP A 240 -4.46 -25.89 1.28
N ASP A 241 -5.18 -25.98 0.16
CA ASP A 241 -4.96 -27.03 -0.84
C ASP A 241 -3.72 -26.71 -1.71
N PHE A 242 -3.48 -25.44 -2.01
CA PHE A 242 -2.22 -24.95 -2.60
C PHE A 242 -1.00 -25.27 -1.76
N ALA A 243 -1.05 -25.04 -0.44
CA ALA A 243 0.07 -25.36 0.43
C ALA A 243 0.40 -26.87 0.46
N LYS A 244 -0.61 -27.75 0.29
CA LYS A 244 -0.43 -29.21 0.28
C LYS A 244 0.12 -29.72 -1.05
N ASP A 245 -0.41 -29.23 -2.16
CA ASP A 245 -0.06 -29.66 -3.51
C ASP A 245 -0.04 -28.44 -4.45
N PRO A 246 1.08 -27.70 -4.54
CA PRO A 246 1.18 -26.50 -5.36
C PRO A 246 1.27 -26.78 -6.87
N ASP A 247 1.47 -28.05 -7.26
CA ASP A 247 1.61 -28.47 -8.66
C ASP A 247 0.25 -28.84 -9.29
N GLN A 248 -0.83 -28.93 -8.50
CA GLN A 248 -2.17 -29.18 -9.03
C GLN A 248 -2.70 -27.98 -9.85
N ASP A 249 -3.72 -28.24 -10.67
CA ASP A 249 -4.39 -27.19 -11.44
C ASP A 249 -5.47 -26.50 -10.59
N PHE A 250 -5.23 -25.22 -10.25
CA PHE A 250 -6.17 -24.41 -9.48
C PHE A 250 -7.18 -23.64 -10.33
N ARG A 251 -7.17 -23.82 -11.66
CA ARG A 251 -8.15 -23.20 -12.54
C ARG A 251 -9.52 -23.83 -12.35
N GLY A 252 -10.50 -23.00 -11.98
CA GLY A 252 -11.90 -23.39 -11.88
C GLY A 252 -12.83 -22.63 -12.82
N GLY A 253 -12.37 -21.52 -13.39
CA GLY A 253 -13.21 -20.55 -14.10
C GLY A 253 -13.08 -20.49 -15.62
N PHE A 254 -12.44 -21.46 -16.28
CA PHE A 254 -11.95 -21.32 -17.68
C PHE A 254 -13.00 -20.77 -18.69
N ALA A 255 -14.25 -21.26 -18.64
CA ALA A 255 -15.31 -20.78 -19.53
C ALA A 255 -15.99 -19.50 -19.01
N SER A 256 -16.09 -19.37 -17.68
CA SER A 256 -16.79 -18.30 -16.99
C SER A 256 -16.00 -16.99 -16.94
N SER A 257 -14.69 -17.01 -16.66
CA SER A 257 -13.82 -15.83 -16.57
C SER A 257 -13.81 -14.98 -17.86
N ARG A 258 -13.83 -15.62 -19.03
CA ARG A 258 -13.94 -14.91 -20.33
C ARG A 258 -15.26 -14.16 -20.48
N ALA A 259 -16.35 -14.69 -19.93
CA ALA A 259 -17.65 -14.01 -19.95
C ALA A 259 -17.69 -12.81 -19.01
N TYR A 260 -16.77 -12.75 -18.05
CA TYR A 260 -16.53 -11.59 -17.20
C TYR A 260 -15.54 -10.59 -17.83
N ASN A 261 -15.24 -10.70 -19.13
CA ASN A 261 -14.27 -9.84 -19.85
C ASN A 261 -12.89 -9.78 -19.16
N GLY A 262 -12.50 -10.85 -18.46
CA GLY A 262 -11.24 -10.90 -17.70
C GLY A 262 -11.26 -10.14 -16.36
N ALA A 263 -12.40 -9.60 -15.92
CA ALA A 263 -12.51 -8.88 -14.65
C ALA A 263 -12.34 -9.77 -13.41
N VAL A 264 -12.37 -11.09 -13.59
CA VAL A 264 -12.22 -12.12 -12.55
C VAL A 264 -11.25 -13.17 -13.09
N SER A 265 -10.17 -13.45 -12.35
CA SER A 265 -9.21 -14.51 -12.70
C SER A 265 -9.89 -15.87 -12.83
N GLU A 266 -9.36 -16.75 -13.68
CA GLU A 266 -9.79 -18.15 -13.79
C GLU A 266 -9.23 -19.05 -12.66
N ASP A 267 -8.26 -18.54 -11.89
CA ASP A 267 -7.44 -19.27 -10.94
C ASP A 267 -7.87 -18.98 -9.48
N ASN A 268 -8.14 -20.05 -8.72
CA ASN A 268 -8.58 -19.92 -7.34
C ASN A 268 -7.53 -19.29 -6.42
N VAL A 269 -6.24 -19.51 -6.68
CA VAL A 269 -5.14 -18.90 -5.90
C VAL A 269 -5.13 -17.40 -6.14
N ALA A 270 -5.23 -16.94 -7.39
CA ALA A 270 -5.31 -15.50 -7.69
C ALA A 270 -6.53 -14.85 -7.02
N LEU A 271 -7.70 -15.49 -7.09
CA LEU A 271 -8.91 -14.94 -6.45
C LEU A 271 -8.80 -14.87 -4.92
N ALA A 272 -8.17 -15.86 -4.29
CA ALA A 272 -7.93 -15.85 -2.85
C ALA A 272 -6.91 -14.77 -2.45
N LEU A 273 -5.82 -14.62 -3.22
CA LEU A 273 -4.82 -13.57 -3.01
C LEU A 273 -5.42 -12.16 -3.20
N ASN A 274 -6.29 -11.97 -4.20
CA ASN A 274 -7.03 -10.72 -4.41
C ASN A 274 -7.95 -10.35 -3.23
N MET A 275 -8.50 -11.35 -2.53
CA MET A 275 -9.23 -11.09 -1.28
C MET A 275 -8.29 -10.65 -0.16
N LEU A 276 -7.12 -11.30 -0.04
CA LEU A 276 -6.09 -10.92 0.94
C LEU A 276 -5.53 -9.52 0.67
N GLY A 277 -5.35 -9.12 -0.59
CA GLY A 277 -4.87 -7.79 -0.98
C GLY A 277 -5.76 -6.62 -0.55
N LYS A 278 -6.93 -6.89 0.04
CA LYS A 278 -7.85 -5.87 0.57
C LYS A 278 -7.89 -5.81 2.10
N ASP A 279 -7.17 -6.70 2.77
CA ASP A 279 -7.16 -6.83 4.22
C ASP A 279 -5.75 -7.22 4.69
N ASP A 280 -5.02 -6.24 5.21
CA ASP A 280 -3.63 -6.34 5.64
C ASP A 280 -3.43 -7.38 6.76
N VAL A 281 -4.36 -7.44 7.72
CA VAL A 281 -4.35 -8.42 8.82
C VAL A 281 -4.61 -9.83 8.30
N ALA A 282 -5.55 -10.01 7.37
CA ALA A 282 -5.79 -11.31 6.75
C ALA A 282 -4.61 -11.76 5.88
N ALA A 283 -4.05 -10.87 5.06
CA ALA A 283 -2.90 -11.17 4.22
C ALA A 283 -1.72 -11.69 5.04
N ARG A 284 -1.33 -10.96 6.10
CA ARG A 284 -0.28 -11.41 7.02
C ARG A 284 -0.63 -12.75 7.63
N ASP A 285 -1.77 -12.86 8.31
CA ASP A 285 -2.11 -14.06 9.08
C ASP A 285 -2.23 -15.32 8.21
N VAL A 286 -2.84 -15.22 7.03
CA VAL A 286 -3.02 -16.38 6.15
C VAL A 286 -1.69 -16.83 5.58
N LEU A 287 -0.94 -15.93 4.92
CA LEU A 287 0.30 -16.29 4.24
C LEU A 287 1.38 -16.74 5.24
N TRP A 288 1.43 -16.13 6.42
CA TRP A 288 2.33 -16.52 7.51
C TRP A 288 2.04 -17.95 8.00
N ASN A 289 0.78 -18.35 8.04
CA ASN A 289 0.37 -19.65 8.56
C ASN A 289 0.14 -20.73 7.49
N MET A 290 0.43 -20.45 6.21
CA MET A 290 0.37 -21.47 5.15
C MET A 290 1.40 -22.59 5.37
N HIS A 291 2.63 -22.24 5.78
CA HIS A 291 3.65 -23.17 6.23
C HIS A 291 4.18 -22.71 7.60
N PRO A 292 3.53 -23.11 8.71
CA PRO A 292 3.92 -22.64 10.04
C PRO A 292 5.40 -22.94 10.33
N GLY A 293 6.17 -21.88 10.60
CA GLY A 293 7.61 -21.97 10.88
C GLY A 293 8.54 -21.93 9.65
N ASP A 294 7.99 -21.86 8.43
CA ASP A 294 8.77 -21.74 7.19
C ASP A 294 8.09 -20.76 6.21
N TYR A 295 8.11 -19.47 6.56
CA TYR A 295 7.46 -18.41 5.79
C TYR A 295 8.06 -18.23 4.39
N ARG A 296 9.38 -18.44 4.27
CA ARG A 296 10.09 -18.36 2.98
C ARG A 296 9.61 -19.42 2.00
N LYS A 297 9.22 -20.61 2.49
CA LYS A 297 8.60 -21.62 1.64
C LYS A 297 7.27 -21.15 1.08
N THR A 298 6.42 -20.47 1.86
CA THR A 298 5.17 -19.88 1.34
C THR A 298 5.46 -18.95 0.17
N PHE A 299 6.33 -17.96 0.37
CA PHE A 299 6.63 -16.98 -0.68
C PHE A 299 7.33 -17.61 -1.88
N THR A 300 8.25 -18.55 -1.66
CA THR A 300 8.92 -19.27 -2.76
C THR A 300 7.93 -20.07 -3.60
N GLN A 301 6.97 -20.76 -2.97
CA GLN A 301 5.93 -21.49 -3.70
C GLN A 301 5.04 -20.56 -4.51
N LEU A 302 4.57 -19.46 -3.91
CA LEU A 302 3.73 -18.48 -4.60
C LEU A 302 4.48 -17.79 -5.75
N LEU A 303 5.74 -17.41 -5.55
CA LEU A 303 6.62 -16.87 -6.59
C LEU A 303 6.82 -17.86 -7.74
N ASN A 304 7.02 -19.15 -7.43
CA ASN A 304 7.18 -20.18 -8.45
C ASN A 304 5.88 -20.39 -9.24
N TYR A 305 4.74 -20.41 -8.54
CA TYR A 305 3.42 -20.60 -9.16
C TYR A 305 3.03 -19.42 -10.05
N SER A 306 3.36 -18.19 -9.64
CA SER A 306 3.04 -16.99 -10.41
C SER A 306 3.85 -16.84 -11.70
N ARG A 307 5.03 -17.48 -11.87
CA ARG A 307 5.94 -17.25 -13.01
C ARG A 307 5.30 -17.32 -14.41
N MET A 308 4.27 -18.14 -14.58
CA MET A 308 3.60 -18.36 -15.86
C MET A 308 2.17 -17.82 -15.90
N ARG A 309 1.76 -17.05 -14.87
CA ARG A 309 0.38 -16.64 -14.60
C ARG A 309 0.35 -15.21 -14.07
N ASP A 310 0.19 -14.25 -14.98
CA ASP A 310 0.28 -12.83 -14.64
C ASP A 310 -0.81 -12.40 -13.65
N ASP A 311 -2.02 -12.96 -13.76
CA ASP A 311 -3.14 -12.72 -12.85
C ASP A 311 -2.87 -13.20 -11.40
N VAL A 312 -2.16 -14.32 -11.25
CA VAL A 312 -1.66 -14.78 -9.94
C VAL A 312 -0.57 -13.83 -9.44
N GLY A 313 0.32 -13.37 -10.32
CA GLY A 313 1.37 -12.42 -9.95
C GLY A 313 0.82 -11.06 -9.50
N ASP A 314 -0.16 -10.50 -10.21
CA ASP A 314 -0.87 -9.26 -9.82
C ASP A 314 -1.51 -9.42 -8.45
N ALA A 315 -2.28 -10.50 -8.27
CA ALA A 315 -2.98 -10.78 -7.01
C ALA A 315 -2.01 -11.01 -5.84
N LEU A 316 -0.90 -11.69 -6.10
CA LEU A 316 0.17 -11.88 -5.13
C LEU A 316 0.79 -10.54 -4.75
N GLY A 317 1.10 -9.68 -5.73
CA GLY A 317 1.63 -8.33 -5.50
C GLY A 317 0.74 -7.52 -4.56
N LEU A 318 -0.58 -7.48 -4.82
CA LEU A 318 -1.56 -6.82 -3.97
C LEU A 318 -1.61 -7.41 -2.55
N ALA A 319 -1.56 -8.74 -2.41
CA ALA A 319 -1.51 -9.39 -1.12
C ALA A 319 -0.22 -9.07 -0.33
N ILE A 320 0.91 -8.92 -1.03
CA ILE A 320 2.18 -8.52 -0.42
C ILE A 320 2.16 -7.06 0.01
N GLU A 321 1.63 -6.15 -0.83
CA GLU A 321 1.46 -4.74 -0.47
C GLU A 321 0.58 -4.57 0.78
N ALA A 322 -0.55 -5.28 0.82
CA ALA A 322 -1.42 -5.29 1.99
C ALA A 322 -0.70 -5.86 3.21
N GLY A 323 -0.04 -7.02 3.07
CA GLY A 323 0.66 -7.67 4.17
C GLY A 323 1.80 -6.82 4.75
N GLY A 324 2.57 -6.17 3.87
CA GLY A 324 3.64 -5.22 4.23
C GLY A 324 3.14 -3.84 4.64
N GLY A 325 1.83 -3.59 4.67
CA GLY A 325 1.27 -2.32 5.13
C GLY A 325 1.57 -1.13 4.20
N VAL A 326 1.84 -1.36 2.92
CA VAL A 326 2.28 -0.33 1.95
C VAL A 326 1.32 0.86 1.88
N HIS A 327 0.01 0.61 1.95
CA HIS A 327 -1.04 1.63 1.82
C HIS A 327 -1.71 2.01 3.14
N THR A 328 -1.38 1.32 4.24
CA THR A 328 -2.05 1.46 5.55
C THR A 328 -1.11 1.98 6.63
N GLU A 329 0.20 1.90 6.43
CA GLU A 329 1.23 2.30 7.37
C GLU A 329 2.20 3.29 6.69
N GLU A 330 2.81 4.18 7.48
CA GLU A 330 3.71 5.21 6.97
C GLU A 330 5.16 4.70 6.97
N PRO A 331 5.99 5.06 5.97
CA PRO A 331 7.41 4.73 5.94
C PRO A 331 8.13 5.03 7.26
N GLY A 332 8.94 4.07 7.73
CA GLY A 332 9.68 4.17 8.98
C GLY A 332 8.82 4.06 10.25
N LYS A 333 7.52 3.76 10.13
CA LYS A 333 6.57 3.57 11.24
C LYS A 333 5.73 2.30 11.08
N HIS A 334 6.22 1.34 10.31
CA HIS A 334 5.54 0.06 10.13
C HIS A 334 5.44 -0.73 11.43
N SER A 335 4.36 -1.49 11.57
CA SER A 335 4.13 -2.38 12.69
C SER A 335 5.13 -3.54 12.66
N PRO A 336 5.50 -4.14 13.82
CA PRO A 336 6.42 -5.29 13.84
C PRO A 336 5.98 -6.45 12.95
N GLY A 337 4.66 -6.67 12.83
CA GLY A 337 4.09 -7.70 11.96
C GLY A 337 4.27 -7.40 10.47
N ALA A 338 4.01 -6.16 10.05
CA ALA A 338 4.24 -5.73 8.67
C ALA A 338 5.73 -5.78 8.31
N SER A 339 6.59 -5.24 9.17
CA SER A 339 8.04 -5.22 8.96
C SER A 339 8.66 -6.61 8.82
N GLN A 340 8.27 -7.56 9.69
CA GLN A 340 8.73 -8.94 9.58
C GLN A 340 8.23 -9.61 8.29
N PHE A 341 6.97 -9.35 7.91
CA PHE A 341 6.38 -9.88 6.68
C PHE A 341 7.13 -9.37 5.44
N ALA A 342 7.35 -8.05 5.35
CA ALA A 342 8.07 -7.42 4.26
C ALA A 342 9.52 -7.89 4.19
N PHE A 343 10.20 -8.03 5.33
CA PHE A 343 11.56 -8.57 5.40
C PHE A 343 11.67 -9.96 4.73
N GLU A 344 10.80 -10.89 5.11
CA GLU A 344 10.84 -12.25 4.54
C GLU A 344 10.46 -12.26 3.04
N TRP A 345 9.55 -11.39 2.61
CA TRP A 345 9.24 -11.22 1.19
C TRP A 345 10.43 -10.67 0.40
N ILE A 346 11.06 -9.60 0.88
CA ILE A 346 12.23 -8.96 0.25
C ILE A 346 13.33 -9.99 0.02
N LEU A 347 13.61 -10.84 1.01
CA LEU A 347 14.59 -11.91 0.88
C LEU A 347 14.15 -13.00 -0.13
N ALA A 348 12.88 -13.42 -0.08
CA ALA A 348 12.36 -14.46 -0.99
C ALA A 348 12.31 -13.99 -2.46
N ALA A 349 11.81 -12.79 -2.71
CA ALA A 349 11.76 -12.18 -4.02
C ALA A 349 13.16 -11.81 -4.52
N GLY A 350 14.02 -11.27 -3.65
CA GLY A 350 15.42 -10.95 -3.97
C GLY A 350 16.20 -12.18 -4.41
N ALA A 351 15.95 -13.35 -3.80
CA ALA A 351 16.56 -14.61 -4.24
C ALA A 351 16.15 -15.04 -5.67
N LYS A 352 15.04 -14.51 -6.22
CA LYS A 352 14.67 -14.65 -7.63
C LYS A 352 15.25 -13.54 -8.50
N GLY A 353 15.47 -12.35 -7.94
CA GLY A 353 15.98 -11.19 -8.67
C GLY A 353 15.12 -10.89 -9.90
N LYS A 354 15.74 -10.83 -11.08
CA LYS A 354 15.04 -10.56 -12.35
C LYS A 354 14.06 -11.65 -12.80
N ASP A 355 14.09 -12.83 -12.19
CA ASP A 355 13.26 -13.97 -12.59
C ASP A 355 11.86 -13.96 -11.95
N VAL A 356 11.51 -12.91 -11.19
CA VAL A 356 10.13 -12.70 -10.70
C VAL A 356 9.17 -12.47 -11.89
N ASN A 357 7.88 -12.78 -11.69
CA ASN A 357 6.88 -12.47 -12.72
C ASN A 357 6.86 -10.95 -12.99
N TRP A 358 6.72 -10.58 -14.26
CA TRP A 358 6.48 -9.21 -14.72
C TRP A 358 5.40 -8.44 -13.93
N SER A 359 4.27 -9.07 -13.61
CA SER A 359 3.17 -8.45 -12.88
C SER A 359 3.48 -8.10 -11.42
N LEU A 360 4.56 -8.63 -10.85
CA LEU A 360 4.98 -8.30 -9.47
C LEU A 360 5.83 -7.03 -9.38
N LYS A 361 6.28 -6.47 -10.51
CA LYS A 361 7.31 -5.43 -10.51
C LYS A 361 6.82 -4.11 -9.92
N ASP A 362 5.60 -3.69 -10.26
CA ASP A 362 4.98 -2.49 -9.69
C ASP A 362 4.78 -2.63 -8.18
N SER A 363 4.34 -3.81 -7.72
CA SER A 363 4.18 -4.08 -6.29
C SER A 363 5.48 -4.15 -5.52
N ASN A 364 6.53 -4.74 -6.11
CA ASN A 364 7.85 -4.77 -5.49
C ASN A 364 8.46 -3.36 -5.41
N ALA A 365 8.28 -2.52 -6.43
CA ALA A 365 8.67 -1.11 -6.37
C ALA A 365 7.86 -0.34 -5.33
N SER A 366 6.55 -0.58 -5.22
CA SER A 366 5.70 0.05 -4.20
C SER A 366 6.11 -0.35 -2.78
N LEU A 367 6.44 -1.63 -2.57
CA LEU A 367 7.01 -2.13 -1.32
C LEU A 367 8.37 -1.48 -1.04
N ALA A 368 9.25 -1.40 -2.04
CA ALA A 368 10.56 -0.74 -1.92
C ALA A 368 10.41 0.73 -1.47
N SER A 369 9.49 1.48 -2.07
CA SER A 369 9.20 2.87 -1.68
C SER A 369 8.66 2.98 -0.26
N SER A 370 7.80 2.04 0.18
CA SER A 370 7.28 2.01 1.55
C SER A 370 8.39 1.74 2.58
N TYR A 371 9.33 0.86 2.24
CA TYR A 371 10.47 0.45 3.08
C TYR A 371 11.79 1.17 2.72
N LYS A 372 11.70 2.42 2.25
CA LYS A 372 12.87 3.22 1.85
C LYS A 372 13.89 3.44 2.97
N HIS A 373 13.46 3.46 4.24
CA HIS A 373 14.37 3.57 5.38
C HIS A 373 15.24 2.31 5.50
N GLU A 374 14.64 1.13 5.36
CA GLU A 374 15.29 -0.17 5.42
C GLU A 374 16.15 -0.45 4.19
N LEU A 375 15.74 -0.01 3.00
CA LEU A 375 16.58 -0.10 1.81
C LEU A 375 17.78 0.85 1.87
N THR A 376 17.59 2.07 2.38
CA THR A 376 18.69 3.04 2.52
C THR A 376 19.71 2.57 3.56
N THR A 377 19.28 2.11 4.73
CA THR A 377 20.22 1.49 5.70
C THR A 377 20.77 0.18 5.17
N GLY A 378 19.96 -0.58 4.42
CA GLY A 378 20.33 -1.84 3.80
C GLY A 378 21.39 -1.71 2.71
N ALA A 379 21.45 -0.59 2.00
CA ALA A 379 22.43 -0.35 0.96
C ALA A 379 23.82 0.00 1.48
N ARG A 380 23.91 0.49 2.73
CA ARG A 380 25.15 1.02 3.31
C ARG A 380 26.34 0.08 3.18
N ILE A 381 27.32 0.46 2.38
CA ILE A 381 28.59 -0.22 2.20
C ILE A 381 29.66 0.44 3.06
N ASP A 382 29.51 1.75 3.29
CA ASP A 382 30.34 2.55 4.21
C ASP A 382 30.38 1.97 5.64
N ASP A 383 29.31 1.29 6.05
CA ASP A 383 29.13 0.78 7.40
C ASP A 383 28.66 -0.69 7.39
N ALA A 384 29.54 -1.58 7.81
CA ALA A 384 29.31 -3.03 7.86
C ALA A 384 28.93 -3.68 6.50
N ARG A 385 29.77 -3.46 5.46
CA ARG A 385 29.64 -4.03 4.10
C ARG A 385 29.25 -5.52 4.02
N ASN A 386 29.80 -6.35 4.91
CA ASN A 386 29.60 -7.82 4.90
C ASN A 386 28.57 -8.31 5.94
N ARG A 387 27.66 -7.44 6.40
CA ARG A 387 26.62 -7.83 7.36
C ARG A 387 25.62 -8.82 6.76
N GLU A 388 24.95 -9.55 7.64
CA GLU A 388 23.78 -10.35 7.30
C GLU A 388 22.50 -9.54 7.49
N SER A 389 21.47 -9.89 6.71
CA SER A 389 20.13 -9.35 6.88
C SER A 389 19.50 -9.87 8.18
N GLY A 390 18.85 -8.99 8.94
CA GLY A 390 18.17 -9.37 10.19
C GLY A 390 17.22 -8.31 10.72
N MET A 391 16.39 -8.72 11.68
CA MET A 391 15.41 -7.85 12.35
C MET A 391 16.02 -6.91 13.39
N GLY A 392 17.30 -7.08 13.71
CA GLY A 392 18.03 -6.25 14.66
C GLY A 392 19.11 -5.43 13.96
N ALA A 393 19.47 -4.30 14.56
CA ALA A 393 20.61 -3.51 14.11
C ALA A 393 21.89 -4.35 14.14
N PRO A 394 22.74 -4.30 13.10
CA PRO A 394 24.05 -4.93 13.14
C PRO A 394 24.89 -4.36 14.31
N PRO A 395 25.82 -5.16 14.88
CA PRO A 395 26.76 -4.65 15.86
C PRO A 395 27.53 -3.45 15.30
N ASP A 396 27.74 -2.43 16.14
CA ASP A 396 28.50 -1.21 15.82
C ASP A 396 27.97 -0.39 14.63
N PHE A 397 26.73 -0.63 14.20
CA PHE A 397 26.11 0.12 13.10
C PHE A 397 25.77 1.56 13.52
N SER A 398 26.32 2.52 12.78
CA SER A 398 26.11 3.94 13.04
C SER A 398 24.70 4.38 12.63
N ALA A 399 23.98 5.06 13.52
CA ALA A 399 22.67 5.61 13.18
C ALA A 399 22.80 6.88 12.32
N ILE A 400 21.89 7.02 11.34
CA ILE A 400 21.70 8.25 10.57
C ILE A 400 20.41 8.92 11.05
N PRO A 401 20.45 10.16 11.57
CA PRO A 401 19.25 10.85 12.01
C PRO A 401 18.19 10.95 10.90
N GLY A 402 16.93 10.66 11.25
CA GLY A 402 15.83 10.61 10.29
C GLY A 402 15.59 9.23 9.68
N LEU A 403 16.52 8.27 9.82
CA LEU A 403 16.29 6.88 9.47
C LEU A 403 15.75 6.09 10.68
N THR A 404 14.62 5.42 10.50
CA THR A 404 13.99 4.56 11.51
C THR A 404 13.67 3.18 10.94
N PRO A 405 14.70 2.42 10.50
CA PRO A 405 14.48 1.09 9.93
C PRO A 405 13.93 0.12 10.98
N SER A 406 12.92 -0.66 10.57
CA SER A 406 12.36 -1.74 11.38
C SER A 406 13.17 -3.04 11.30
N PHE A 407 13.95 -3.19 10.23
CA PHE A 407 14.89 -4.30 10.01
C PHE A 407 16.07 -3.79 9.18
N TYR A 408 17.13 -4.58 9.11
CA TYR A 408 18.38 -4.21 8.45
C TYR A 408 18.71 -5.25 7.40
N LEU A 409 18.82 -4.82 6.15
CA LEU A 409 19.22 -5.69 5.04
C LEU A 409 20.74 -5.65 4.86
N SER A 410 21.30 -6.72 4.32
CA SER A 410 22.65 -6.71 3.74
C SER A 410 22.65 -5.94 2.42
N PRO A 411 23.78 -5.33 2.01
CA PRO A 411 23.85 -4.68 0.70
C PRO A 411 23.58 -5.66 -0.45
N LYS A 412 23.92 -6.95 -0.27
CA LYS A 412 23.60 -8.01 -1.25
C LYS A 412 22.10 -8.22 -1.38
N ASP A 413 21.37 -8.31 -0.27
CA ASP A 413 19.92 -8.55 -0.30
C ASP A 413 19.16 -7.32 -0.80
N THR A 414 19.59 -6.11 -0.44
CA THR A 414 19.06 -4.86 -1.01
C THR A 414 19.22 -4.85 -2.53
N TYR A 415 20.45 -5.11 -3.03
CA TYR A 415 20.72 -5.19 -4.46
C TYR A 415 19.86 -6.25 -5.17
N ASN A 416 19.77 -7.44 -4.58
CA ASN A 416 18.98 -8.54 -5.12
C ASN A 416 17.48 -8.22 -5.20
N PHE A 417 16.95 -7.52 -4.20
CA PHE A 417 15.55 -7.09 -4.21
C PHE A 417 15.29 -6.00 -5.26
N ILE A 418 16.18 -5.02 -5.44
CA ILE A 418 16.01 -3.98 -6.47
C ILE A 418 15.97 -4.59 -7.89
N LYS A 419 16.75 -5.65 -8.14
CA LYS A 419 16.68 -6.39 -9.41
C LYS A 419 15.30 -6.96 -9.74
N THR A 420 14.39 -7.08 -8.76
CA THR A 420 13.04 -7.60 -8.97
C THR A 420 12.15 -6.65 -9.76
N PHE A 421 12.48 -5.36 -9.87
CA PHE A 421 11.68 -4.38 -10.62
C PHE A 421 12.50 -3.46 -11.54
N ALA A 422 13.83 -3.47 -11.44
CA ALA A 422 14.72 -2.54 -12.15
C ALA A 422 14.69 -2.61 -13.70
N ASP A 423 14.18 -3.69 -14.30
CA ASP A 423 13.98 -3.81 -15.76
C ASP A 423 12.61 -3.30 -16.21
N HIS A 424 11.73 -2.88 -15.29
CA HIS A 424 10.47 -2.24 -15.61
C HIS A 424 10.58 -0.73 -15.40
N GLU A 425 10.57 0.03 -16.50
CA GLU A 425 10.73 1.49 -16.49
C GLU A 425 9.68 2.20 -15.61
N GLN A 426 8.40 1.84 -15.72
CA GLN A 426 7.33 2.46 -14.94
C GLN A 426 7.52 2.21 -13.43
N ALA A 427 7.76 0.96 -13.03
CA ALA A 427 8.02 0.60 -11.63
C ALA A 427 9.25 1.36 -11.07
N THR A 428 10.33 1.41 -11.84
CA THR A 428 11.56 2.12 -11.47
C THR A 428 11.29 3.62 -11.31
N GLN A 429 10.56 4.24 -12.25
CA GLN A 429 10.23 5.66 -12.20
C GLN A 429 9.38 6.03 -10.97
N SER A 430 8.44 5.18 -10.57
CA SER A 430 7.66 5.38 -9.34
C SER A 430 8.52 5.30 -8.08
N PHE A 431 9.47 4.37 -8.03
CA PHE A 431 10.46 4.30 -6.95
C PHE A 431 11.36 5.55 -6.91
N ASP A 432 11.88 5.98 -8.06
CA ASP A 432 12.75 7.16 -8.19
C ASP A 432 12.09 8.46 -7.70
N GLN A 433 10.79 8.62 -7.95
CA GLN A 433 10.03 9.78 -7.48
C GLN A 433 9.96 9.84 -5.95
N GLU A 434 9.69 8.70 -5.31
CA GLU A 434 9.64 8.59 -3.86
C GLU A 434 11.02 8.76 -3.23
N MET A 435 12.05 8.21 -3.86
CA MET A 435 13.44 8.36 -3.41
C MET A 435 13.96 9.78 -3.58
N GLY A 436 13.59 10.50 -4.64
CA GLY A 436 13.94 11.92 -4.83
C GLY A 436 13.41 12.81 -3.70
N ALA A 437 12.13 12.66 -3.35
CA ALA A 437 11.54 13.40 -2.23
C ALA A 437 12.17 13.02 -0.89
N PHE A 438 12.35 11.71 -0.65
CA PHE A 438 12.96 11.21 0.57
C PHE A 438 14.41 11.67 0.76
N ARG A 439 15.20 11.67 -0.32
CA ARG A 439 16.58 12.17 -0.34
C ARG A 439 16.64 13.62 0.13
N HIS A 440 15.81 14.50 -0.44
CA HIS A 440 15.75 15.91 -0.05
C HIS A 440 15.46 16.05 1.45
N ASP A 441 14.39 15.41 1.93
CA ASP A 441 13.97 15.50 3.33
C ASP A 441 15.03 14.98 4.31
N LEU A 442 15.66 13.85 3.98
CA LEU A 442 16.70 13.24 4.81
C LEU A 442 17.95 14.14 4.88
N LEU A 443 18.40 14.66 3.74
CA LEU A 443 19.57 15.53 3.67
C LEU A 443 19.32 16.88 4.35
N VAL A 444 18.16 17.50 4.16
CA VAL A 444 17.78 18.73 4.87
C VAL A 444 17.77 18.50 6.39
N ASN A 445 17.19 17.40 6.86
CA ASN A 445 17.15 17.10 8.29
C ASN A 445 18.55 16.86 8.87
N ALA A 446 19.39 16.09 8.17
CA ALA A 446 20.76 15.83 8.58
C ALA A 446 21.60 17.12 8.62
N ALA A 447 21.45 17.99 7.61
CA ALA A 447 22.10 19.29 7.55
C ALA A 447 21.64 20.23 8.67
N LYS A 448 20.36 20.22 9.03
CA LYS A 448 19.82 21.03 10.15
C LYS A 448 20.49 20.64 11.47
N ILE A 449 20.63 19.34 11.71
CA ILE A 449 21.29 18.81 12.92
C ILE A 449 22.77 19.22 12.95
N ASP A 450 23.47 19.09 11.82
CA ASP A 450 24.88 19.51 11.72
C ASP A 450 25.03 21.02 11.94
N ALA A 451 24.16 21.85 11.35
CA ALA A 451 24.14 23.29 11.52
C ALA A 451 23.89 23.73 12.98
N GLU A 452 23.00 23.04 13.68
CA GLU A 452 22.76 23.27 15.11
C GLU A 452 23.95 22.87 15.97
N ALA A 453 24.59 21.74 15.68
CA ALA A 453 25.75 21.25 16.40
C ALA A 453 26.98 22.15 16.22
N LEU A 454 27.16 22.74 15.02
CA LEU A 454 28.23 23.70 14.74
C LEU A 454 28.20 24.93 15.65
N LYS A 455 27.03 25.35 16.14
CA LYS A 455 26.92 26.43 17.14
C LYS A 455 27.65 26.10 18.45
N SER A 456 27.85 24.81 18.72
CA SER A 456 28.60 24.29 19.86
C SER A 456 30.05 23.89 19.52
N GLY A 457 30.51 24.19 18.31
CA GLY A 457 31.90 24.04 17.86
C GLY A 457 32.30 22.65 17.35
N LYS A 458 31.34 21.76 17.03
CA LYS A 458 31.64 20.45 16.43
C LYS A 458 30.63 20.08 15.35
N ASP A 459 31.15 19.62 14.20
CA ASP A 459 30.34 19.01 13.14
C ASP A 459 30.26 17.49 13.36
N PRO A 460 29.06 16.91 13.53
CA PRO A 460 28.88 15.47 13.67
C PRO A 460 28.85 14.71 12.33
N HIS A 461 28.96 15.39 11.19
CA HIS A 461 28.96 14.79 9.84
C HIS A 461 27.72 13.91 9.56
N ASN A 462 26.53 14.28 10.05
CA ASN A 462 25.32 13.52 9.74
C ASN A 462 24.91 13.71 8.27
N PHE A 463 25.09 14.92 7.72
CA PHE A 463 24.77 15.19 6.32
C PHE A 463 25.62 14.33 5.37
N GLN A 464 26.93 14.24 5.60
CA GLN A 464 27.82 13.38 4.82
C GLN A 464 27.46 11.90 4.96
N ARG A 465 27.11 11.43 6.15
CA ARG A 465 26.67 10.03 6.36
C ARG A 465 25.34 9.73 5.66
N ALA A 466 24.38 10.65 5.71
CA ALA A 466 23.12 10.52 4.98
C ALA A 466 23.35 10.51 3.46
N ALA A 467 24.19 11.43 2.97
CA ALA A 467 24.63 11.50 1.58
C ALA A 467 25.28 10.18 1.13
N SER A 468 26.20 9.62 1.92
CA SER A 468 26.84 8.33 1.63
C SER A 468 25.82 7.19 1.52
N ALA A 469 24.89 7.07 2.47
CA ALA A 469 23.90 6.00 2.45
C ALA A 469 22.94 6.10 1.24
N LEU A 470 22.58 7.31 0.83
CA LEU A 470 21.77 7.56 -0.36
C LEU A 470 22.55 7.27 -1.65
N GLY A 471 23.83 7.63 -1.70
CA GLY A 471 24.74 7.28 -2.79
C GLY A 471 24.91 5.77 -2.95
N ASP A 472 25.06 5.07 -1.83
CA ASP A 472 25.15 3.61 -1.81
C ASP A 472 23.88 2.96 -2.40
N LEU A 473 22.69 3.42 -1.99
CA LEU A 473 21.43 2.92 -2.53
C LEU A 473 21.27 3.22 -4.02
N ALA A 474 21.53 4.46 -4.44
CA ALA A 474 21.48 4.86 -5.85
C ALA A 474 22.47 4.06 -6.71
N GLY A 475 23.65 3.76 -6.17
CA GLY A 475 24.65 2.94 -6.84
C GLY A 475 24.26 1.47 -6.98
N LEU A 476 23.65 0.88 -5.95
CA LEU A 476 23.09 -0.47 -6.05
C LEU A 476 21.92 -0.53 -7.03
N GLU A 477 21.06 0.50 -7.06
CA GLU A 477 19.98 0.61 -8.03
C GLU A 477 20.50 0.72 -9.46
N TYR A 478 21.46 1.62 -9.72
CA TYR A 478 22.12 1.73 -11.01
C TYR A 478 22.70 0.39 -11.47
N ALA A 479 23.44 -0.29 -10.58
CA ALA A 479 24.00 -1.60 -10.87
C ALA A 479 22.92 -2.66 -11.15
N ALA A 480 21.76 -2.56 -10.49
CA ALA A 480 20.64 -3.47 -10.72
C ALA A 480 20.05 -3.23 -12.10
N ILE A 481 19.71 -1.97 -12.44
CA ILE A 481 19.19 -1.55 -13.75
C ILE A 481 20.11 -2.05 -14.88
N VAL A 482 21.41 -1.77 -14.78
CA VAL A 482 22.41 -2.22 -15.75
C VAL A 482 22.40 -3.74 -15.88
N LYS A 483 22.36 -4.46 -14.76
CA LYS A 483 22.41 -5.93 -14.75
C LYS A 483 21.20 -6.56 -15.43
N VAL A 484 20.01 -6.00 -15.22
CA VAL A 484 18.75 -6.60 -15.70
C VAL A 484 18.36 -6.14 -17.10
N ARG A 485 18.69 -4.90 -17.49
CA ARG A 485 18.42 -4.35 -18.83
C ARG A 485 19.52 -4.69 -19.85
N GLY A 486 20.75 -4.91 -19.40
CA GLY A 486 21.87 -5.35 -20.25
C GLY A 486 22.62 -4.24 -20.99
N ASP A 487 22.04 -3.04 -21.13
CA ASP A 487 22.61 -1.95 -21.93
C ASP A 487 22.95 -0.71 -21.09
N GLN A 488 24.21 -0.63 -20.62
CA GLN A 488 24.72 0.57 -19.94
C GLN A 488 24.62 1.82 -20.82
N ASP A 489 24.87 1.67 -22.12
CA ASP A 489 24.86 2.77 -23.09
C ASP A 489 23.46 3.34 -23.33
N GLU A 490 22.41 2.51 -23.28
CA GLU A 490 21.02 2.97 -23.46
C GLU A 490 20.54 3.76 -22.25
N PHE A 491 20.81 3.26 -21.04
CA PHE A 491 20.51 4.01 -19.81
C PHE A 491 21.30 5.33 -19.76
N ASP A 492 22.60 5.31 -20.07
CA ASP A 492 23.39 6.54 -20.15
C ASP A 492 22.87 7.51 -21.21
N ALA A 493 22.38 7.02 -22.35
CA ALA A 493 21.76 7.84 -23.39
C ALA A 493 20.42 8.43 -22.94
N GLN A 494 19.59 7.65 -22.23
CA GLN A 494 18.35 8.12 -21.62
C GLN A 494 18.62 9.25 -20.62
N MET A 495 19.60 9.07 -19.73
CA MET A 495 20.01 10.08 -18.75
C MET A 495 20.57 11.36 -19.40
N ARG A 496 21.32 11.22 -20.49
CA ARG A 496 21.77 12.37 -21.30
C ARG A 496 20.62 13.08 -22.01
N SER A 497 19.63 12.34 -22.50
CA SER A 497 18.43 12.89 -23.13
C SER A 497 17.61 13.70 -22.13
N LEU A 498 17.41 13.17 -20.92
CA LEU A 498 16.70 13.87 -19.84
C LEU A 498 17.29 15.26 -19.59
N MET A 499 18.62 15.37 -19.50
CA MET A 499 19.29 16.66 -19.37
C MET A 499 19.14 17.55 -20.60
N LYS A 500 19.26 16.98 -21.79
CA LYS A 500 19.06 17.75 -23.02
C LYS A 500 17.67 18.36 -23.03
N ASP A 501 16.65 17.61 -22.64
CA ASP A 501 15.27 18.08 -22.59
C ASP A 501 15.09 19.16 -21.51
N ILE A 502 15.68 19.00 -20.33
CA ILE A 502 15.67 20.02 -19.26
C ILE A 502 16.37 21.32 -19.71
N VAL A 503 17.48 21.23 -20.45
CA VAL A 503 18.29 22.36 -20.91
C VAL A 503 17.72 23.03 -22.18
N THR A 504 17.18 22.27 -23.14
CA THR A 504 16.77 22.79 -24.45
C THR A 504 15.29 23.17 -24.56
N VAL A 505 14.42 22.68 -23.68
CA VAL A 505 12.97 22.78 -23.88
C VAL A 505 12.31 23.62 -22.79
N GLY A 506 11.96 24.87 -23.14
CA GLY A 506 11.00 25.70 -22.41
C GLY A 506 9.54 25.31 -22.68
N LEU A 507 9.18 24.01 -22.59
CA LEU A 507 7.78 23.56 -22.74
C LEU A 507 7.16 23.29 -21.37
N ILE A 508 6.54 24.33 -20.82
CA ILE A 508 5.69 24.25 -19.63
C ILE A 508 4.30 23.61 -19.95
N ASP A 509 3.93 23.40 -21.22
CA ASP A 509 2.51 23.16 -21.56
C ASP A 509 2.14 21.79 -22.18
N ARG A 510 3.04 20.79 -22.32
CA ARG A 510 2.68 19.51 -23.00
C ARG A 510 3.18 18.19 -22.40
N ILE A 511 3.87 18.22 -21.26
CA ILE A 511 4.20 17.04 -20.47
C ILE A 511 3.82 17.37 -19.02
N PRO A 512 3.15 16.49 -18.25
CA PRO A 512 2.87 16.76 -16.84
C PRO A 512 4.20 16.81 -16.05
N MET A 513 4.86 17.97 -16.02
CA MET A 513 6.18 18.19 -15.41
C MET A 513 6.13 18.44 -13.89
N SER A 514 5.33 17.68 -13.14
CA SER A 514 5.51 17.61 -11.68
C SER A 514 6.49 16.51 -11.27
N GLY A 515 6.82 15.56 -12.16
CA GLY A 515 7.67 14.40 -11.88
C GLY A 515 9.17 14.61 -12.11
N ALA A 516 9.57 15.08 -13.30
CA ALA A 516 10.99 15.12 -13.71
C ALA A 516 11.89 16.03 -12.85
N VAL A 517 11.33 17.12 -12.30
CA VAL A 517 12.06 18.03 -11.41
C VAL A 517 12.20 17.44 -10.00
N LYS A 518 11.22 16.65 -9.54
CA LYS A 518 11.27 15.98 -8.23
C LYS A 518 12.23 14.80 -8.20
N THR A 519 12.43 14.14 -9.34
CA THR A 519 13.38 13.02 -9.48
C THR A 519 14.81 13.48 -9.77
N PHE A 520 15.01 14.75 -10.15
CA PHE A 520 16.29 15.25 -10.66
C PHE A 520 17.48 14.88 -9.76
N GLY A 521 17.40 15.14 -8.45
CA GLY A 521 18.50 14.87 -7.53
C GLY A 521 18.85 13.39 -7.39
N TRP A 522 17.84 12.52 -7.48
CA TRP A 522 18.04 11.06 -7.43
C TRP A 522 18.66 10.55 -8.73
N GLU A 523 18.11 10.98 -9.87
CA GLU A 523 18.63 10.67 -11.20
C GLU A 523 20.06 11.18 -11.41
N ALA A 524 20.38 12.39 -10.92
CA ALA A 524 21.74 12.94 -10.89
C ALA A 524 22.69 11.98 -10.18
N THR A 525 22.27 11.53 -9.01
CA THR A 525 23.06 10.66 -8.14
C THR A 525 23.36 9.33 -8.86
N LYS A 526 22.33 8.68 -9.43
CA LYS A 526 22.50 7.43 -10.20
C LYS A 526 23.46 7.61 -11.39
N PHE A 527 23.28 8.67 -12.18
CA PHE A 527 24.13 8.96 -13.34
C PHE A 527 25.60 9.18 -12.93
N MET A 528 25.82 9.93 -11.86
CA MET A 528 27.17 10.27 -11.39
C MET A 528 27.90 9.06 -10.80
N VAL A 529 27.20 8.18 -10.07
CA VAL A 529 27.78 6.90 -9.62
C VAL A 529 28.26 6.06 -10.82
N GLY A 530 27.42 5.95 -11.87
CA GLY A 530 27.79 5.21 -13.09
C GLY A 530 29.02 5.76 -13.85
N LYS A 531 29.28 7.07 -13.74
CA LYS A 531 30.45 7.71 -14.38
C LYS A 531 31.70 7.75 -13.49
N GLY A 532 31.51 7.90 -12.18
CA GLY A 532 32.51 8.03 -11.11
C GLY A 532 33.43 9.25 -11.22
N LEU A 533 33.72 9.85 -10.08
CA LEU A 533 34.51 11.08 -9.98
C LEU A 533 36.00 10.91 -10.28
N ASP A 534 36.58 9.71 -10.19
CA ASP A 534 38.03 9.49 -10.43
C ASP A 534 38.49 9.86 -11.85
N ASN A 535 37.59 9.88 -12.84
CA ASN A 535 37.89 10.35 -14.20
C ASN A 535 38.05 11.89 -14.29
N TRP A 536 37.69 12.63 -13.24
CA TRP A 536 37.73 14.08 -13.16
C TRP A 536 38.94 14.61 -12.38
N ALA A 537 39.41 13.89 -11.34
CA ALA A 537 40.58 14.26 -10.55
C ALA A 537 41.92 14.30 -11.34
N GLY A 538 41.94 13.79 -12.59
CA GLY A 538 43.10 13.82 -13.48
C GLY A 538 43.20 15.01 -14.44
N GLY A 539 42.37 16.06 -14.28
CA GLY A 539 42.25 17.17 -15.25
C GLY A 539 43.03 18.46 -14.93
N ASP A 540 44.20 18.61 -15.56
CA ASP A 540 44.95 19.85 -15.92
C ASP A 540 44.56 21.20 -15.25
N GLU A 541 45.45 21.70 -14.37
CA GLU A 541 45.35 22.94 -13.58
C GLU A 541 45.17 24.25 -14.38
N ASN A 542 45.33 24.22 -15.71
CA ASN A 542 45.24 25.43 -16.56
C ASN A 542 43.90 25.60 -17.32
N ASN A 543 42.89 24.76 -17.08
CA ASN A 543 41.57 24.87 -17.70
C ASN A 543 40.52 25.37 -16.71
N THR A 544 40.12 26.64 -16.80
CA THR A 544 39.09 27.21 -15.94
C THR A 544 37.78 26.42 -16.04
N ARG A 545 37.24 25.99 -14.88
CA ARG A 545 36.04 25.14 -14.69
C ARG A 545 34.81 25.53 -15.53
N VAL A 546 34.71 26.80 -15.94
CA VAL A 546 33.58 27.35 -16.70
C VAL A 546 33.69 27.15 -18.23
N GLY A 547 34.89 26.90 -18.76
CA GLY A 547 35.15 26.84 -20.21
C GLY A 547 34.59 25.61 -20.93
N LYS A 548 34.09 24.60 -20.22
CA LYS A 548 33.68 23.29 -20.77
C LYS A 548 32.25 22.86 -20.41
N PHE A 549 31.30 23.78 -20.30
CA PHE A 549 29.87 23.42 -20.24
C PHE A 549 29.31 22.73 -21.51
N ASP A 550 30.17 22.18 -22.38
CA ASP A 550 29.80 21.52 -23.63
C ASP A 550 29.55 20.01 -23.47
N ASN A 551 29.98 19.39 -22.35
CA ASN A 551 29.68 18.00 -22.03
C ASN A 551 28.55 17.90 -20.99
N ALA A 552 27.52 17.07 -21.26
CA ALA A 552 26.37 16.87 -20.37
C ALA A 552 26.74 16.44 -18.94
N THR A 553 27.89 15.79 -18.74
CA THR A 553 28.40 15.39 -17.42
C THR A 553 28.82 16.59 -16.56
N ASP A 554 29.44 17.63 -17.12
CA ASP A 554 29.89 18.80 -16.37
C ASP A 554 28.69 19.60 -15.83
N ALA A 555 27.60 19.66 -16.61
CA ALA A 555 26.34 20.26 -16.18
C ALA A 555 25.67 19.48 -15.04
N TRP A 556 25.73 18.14 -15.04
CA TRP A 556 25.23 17.31 -13.95
C TRP A 556 25.98 17.56 -12.64
N VAL A 557 27.31 17.60 -12.68
CA VAL A 557 28.15 17.88 -11.50
C VAL A 557 27.81 19.25 -10.91
N ALA A 558 27.77 20.29 -11.75
CA ALA A 558 27.44 21.64 -11.29
C ALA A 558 26.03 21.73 -10.69
N ALA A 559 25.05 21.05 -11.30
CA ALA A 559 23.68 21.00 -10.81
C ALA A 559 23.57 20.27 -9.47
N GLN A 560 24.31 19.17 -9.29
CA GLN A 560 24.33 18.40 -8.05
C GLN A 560 25.02 19.18 -6.91
N ARG A 561 26.14 19.86 -7.18
CA ARG A 561 26.79 20.77 -6.22
C ARG A 561 25.84 21.90 -5.82
N TYR A 562 25.12 22.49 -6.79
CA TYR A 562 24.12 23.52 -6.52
C TYR A 562 22.94 23.00 -5.67
N GLU A 563 22.47 21.79 -5.93
CA GLU A 563 21.41 21.16 -5.15
C GLU A 563 21.86 20.92 -3.70
N MET A 564 23.06 20.37 -3.49
CA MET A 564 23.62 20.19 -2.14
C MET A 564 23.76 21.52 -1.39
N ALA A 565 24.27 22.56 -2.06
CA ALA A 565 24.33 23.91 -1.50
C ALA A 565 22.93 24.44 -1.13
N SER A 566 21.93 24.22 -1.99
CA SER A 566 20.55 24.64 -1.75
C SER A 566 19.95 23.92 -0.53
N ILE A 567 20.22 22.63 -0.36
CA ILE A 567 19.81 21.84 0.81
C ILE A 567 20.45 22.38 2.09
N LEU A 568 21.77 22.66 2.08
CA LEU A 568 22.48 23.23 3.22
C LEU A 568 21.93 24.62 3.59
N LEU A 569 21.63 25.46 2.61
CA LEU A 569 21.02 26.78 2.82
C LEU A 569 19.60 26.67 3.38
N GLU A 570 18.78 25.77 2.86
CA GLU A 570 17.44 25.47 3.39
C GLU A 570 17.50 24.99 4.84
N ALA A 571 18.52 24.21 5.17
CA ALA A 571 18.80 23.74 6.53
C ALA A 571 19.33 24.83 7.47
N GLY A 572 19.66 26.01 6.95
CA GLY A 572 20.24 27.11 7.73
C GLY A 572 21.70 26.86 8.12
N TYR A 573 22.41 26.03 7.35
CA TYR A 573 23.83 25.80 7.53
C TYR A 573 24.62 27.08 7.20
N PRO A 574 25.61 27.48 8.03
CA PRO A 574 26.28 28.76 7.89
C PRO A 574 27.10 28.84 6.59
N ALA A 575 26.89 29.91 5.82
CA ALA A 575 27.68 30.25 4.63
C ALA A 575 28.25 31.67 4.76
N ASN A 576 29.54 31.83 4.45
CA ASN A 576 30.23 33.12 4.45
C ASN A 576 31.17 33.19 3.24
N PRO A 577 31.02 34.15 2.30
CA PRO A 577 30.03 35.22 2.28
C PRO A 577 28.58 34.72 2.13
N PRO A 578 27.56 35.51 2.53
CA PRO A 578 26.15 35.15 2.35
C PRO A 578 25.81 34.78 0.90
N PHE A 579 24.78 33.94 0.72
CA PHE A 579 24.36 33.48 -0.60
C PHE A 579 23.98 34.65 -1.53
N PRO A 580 24.39 34.67 -2.81
CA PRO A 580 24.21 35.82 -3.70
C PRO A 580 22.73 36.07 -4.02
N GLN A 581 22.28 37.33 -3.93
CA GLN A 581 20.86 37.68 -4.17
C GLN A 581 20.44 37.45 -5.62
N GLU A 582 21.37 37.59 -6.57
CA GLU A 582 21.16 37.30 -7.98
C GLU A 582 20.84 35.82 -8.27
N LEU A 583 21.15 34.93 -7.32
CA LEU A 583 20.82 33.51 -7.36
C LEU A 583 19.59 33.16 -6.52
N THR A 584 18.80 34.17 -6.12
CA THR A 584 17.59 33.98 -5.31
C THR A 584 16.33 34.50 -5.99
N LYS A 585 15.20 33.92 -5.60
CA LYS A 585 13.86 34.36 -5.95
C LYS A 585 12.97 34.20 -4.71
N ASP A 586 12.28 35.27 -4.33
CA ASP A 586 11.46 35.32 -3.10
C ASP A 586 12.23 34.93 -1.81
N GLY A 587 13.52 35.26 -1.76
CA GLY A 587 14.40 34.95 -0.63
C GLY A 587 14.83 33.49 -0.52
N LYS A 588 14.56 32.66 -1.54
CA LYS A 588 15.02 31.27 -1.64
C LYS A 588 15.99 31.11 -2.80
N PRO A 589 16.91 30.12 -2.77
CA PRO A 589 17.70 29.76 -3.95
C PRO A 589 16.79 29.50 -5.16
N LEU A 590 17.27 29.88 -6.34
CA LEU A 590 16.62 29.51 -7.61
C LEU A 590 16.47 27.99 -7.70
N SER A 591 15.48 27.54 -8.46
CA SER A 591 15.38 26.11 -8.77
C SER A 591 16.58 25.65 -9.60
N VAL A 592 16.94 24.36 -9.50
CA VAL A 592 18.01 23.77 -10.33
C VAL A 592 17.75 24.03 -11.82
N ASP A 593 16.50 23.92 -12.27
CA ASP A 593 16.09 24.23 -13.64
C ASP A 593 16.39 25.68 -14.06
N GLU A 594 16.16 26.65 -13.18
CA GLU A 594 16.46 28.07 -13.43
C GLU A 594 17.96 28.36 -13.42
N MET A 595 18.76 27.53 -12.74
CA MET A 595 20.22 27.60 -12.71
C MET A 595 20.85 27.02 -13.96
N ILE A 596 20.51 25.78 -14.31
CA ILE A 596 21.15 25.07 -15.43
C ILE A 596 20.83 25.66 -16.81
N LYS A 597 19.76 26.47 -16.90
CA LYS A 597 19.38 27.21 -18.13
C LYS A 597 20.23 28.46 -18.38
N ASP A 598 21.01 28.94 -17.40
CA ASP A 598 21.80 30.16 -17.51
C ASP A 598 23.25 29.92 -17.07
N LYS A 599 24.15 29.78 -18.06
CA LYS A 599 25.59 29.58 -17.82
C LYS A 599 26.21 30.70 -16.97
N ASN A 600 25.68 31.93 -17.01
CA ASN A 600 26.18 33.03 -16.19
C ASN A 600 25.80 32.85 -14.72
N LYS A 601 24.63 32.27 -14.42
CA LYS A 601 24.22 31.95 -13.05
C LYS A 601 25.03 30.81 -12.46
N LEU A 602 25.29 29.76 -13.24
CA LEU A 602 26.19 28.68 -12.81
C LEU A 602 27.60 29.22 -12.55
N LYS A 603 28.12 30.09 -13.42
CA LYS A 603 29.39 30.78 -13.17
C LYS A 603 29.35 31.61 -11.89
N ALA A 604 28.28 32.38 -11.66
CA ALA A 604 28.14 33.18 -10.45
C ALA A 604 28.05 32.32 -9.18
N PHE A 605 27.45 31.13 -9.27
CA PHE A 605 27.44 30.14 -8.20
C PHE A 605 28.84 29.59 -7.93
N ASP A 606 29.58 29.15 -8.95
CA ASP A 606 30.95 28.66 -8.80
C ASP A 606 31.87 29.75 -8.21
N ASP A 607 31.80 30.98 -8.76
CA ASP A 607 32.57 32.13 -8.28
C ASP A 607 32.20 32.52 -6.83
N TRP A 608 31.01 32.12 -6.33
CA TRP A 608 30.61 32.28 -4.93
C TRP A 608 31.10 31.14 -4.05
N MET A 609 30.94 29.88 -4.49
CA MET A 609 31.45 28.70 -3.79
C MET A 609 32.96 28.85 -3.51
N ASP A 610 33.75 29.24 -4.52
CA ASP A 610 35.20 29.47 -4.38
C ASP A 610 35.53 30.57 -3.36
N LYS A 611 34.63 31.53 -3.13
CA LYS A 611 34.79 32.58 -2.11
C LYS A 611 34.33 32.15 -0.73
N THR A 612 33.52 31.09 -0.65
CA THR A 612 33.17 30.53 0.64
C THR A 612 34.35 29.79 1.24
N ASP A 613 35.35 29.35 0.46
CA ASP A 613 36.62 28.80 0.95
C ASP A 613 37.57 29.91 1.48
N ILE A 614 37.51 30.20 2.77
CA ILE A 614 38.33 31.25 3.41
C ILE A 614 39.48 30.57 4.19
N ASP A 615 40.72 30.95 3.86
CA ASP A 615 41.98 30.71 4.57
C ASP A 615 42.70 29.35 4.40
N GLY A 616 42.26 28.43 3.54
CA GLY A 616 42.97 27.15 3.34
C GLY A 616 43.03 26.25 4.58
N GLU A 617 42.29 26.62 5.64
CA GLU A 617 41.98 25.80 6.81
C GLU A 617 40.59 25.13 6.69
N GLY A 618 39.93 25.25 5.53
CA GLY A 618 38.62 24.66 5.24
C GLY A 618 37.48 25.50 5.81
N SER A 619 36.80 26.26 4.96
CA SER A 619 35.48 26.76 5.35
C SER A 619 34.47 25.62 5.43
N THR A 620 33.57 25.69 6.40
CA THR A 620 32.59 24.63 6.66
C THR A 620 31.56 24.46 5.56
N PHE A 621 31.34 25.42 4.63
CA PHE A 621 30.24 25.34 3.67
C PHE A 621 30.64 24.65 2.36
N ASP A 622 31.67 25.16 1.66
CA ASP A 622 32.16 24.56 0.42
C ASP A 622 32.62 23.11 0.65
N GLN A 623 33.43 22.91 1.70
CA GLN A 623 33.84 21.57 2.12
C GLN A 623 32.64 20.65 2.36
N LYS A 624 31.55 21.14 2.95
CA LYS A 624 30.35 20.32 3.21
C LYS A 624 29.57 19.99 1.94
N VAL A 625 29.55 20.91 0.97
CA VAL A 625 28.99 20.65 -0.36
C VAL A 625 29.81 19.57 -1.07
N GLU A 626 31.14 19.68 -1.05
CA GLU A 626 32.04 18.68 -1.65
C GLU A 626 31.94 17.33 -0.94
N GLU A 627 32.00 17.29 0.40
CA GLU A 627 31.84 16.06 1.19
C GLU A 627 30.50 15.38 0.90
N GLY A 628 29.42 16.15 0.79
CA GLY A 628 28.10 15.63 0.43
C GLY A 628 28.07 15.08 -0.99
N ASN A 629 28.66 15.81 -1.95
CA ASN A 629 28.70 15.43 -3.36
C ASN A 629 29.58 14.19 -3.61
N ASP A 630 30.75 14.13 -3.00
CA ASP A 630 31.65 12.97 -3.08
C ASP A 630 31.01 11.73 -2.45
N ALA A 631 30.34 11.90 -1.30
CA ALA A 631 29.67 10.81 -0.60
C ALA A 631 28.55 10.18 -1.43
N VAL A 632 27.75 10.97 -2.16
CA VAL A 632 26.67 10.42 -3.01
C VAL A 632 27.15 9.80 -4.32
N THR A 633 28.39 10.07 -4.77
CA THR A 633 28.88 9.69 -6.11
C THR A 633 29.94 8.58 -6.10
N SER A 634 30.12 7.90 -4.97
CA SER A 634 31.05 6.77 -4.84
C SER A 634 30.76 5.66 -5.86
N LYS A 635 31.82 5.12 -6.47
CA LYS A 635 31.77 3.93 -7.35
C LYS A 635 31.82 2.60 -6.59
N GLU A 636 32.04 2.64 -5.29
CA GLU A 636 32.14 1.44 -4.47
C GLU A 636 30.89 0.54 -4.59
N PRO A 637 29.65 1.05 -4.56
CA PRO A 637 28.43 0.24 -4.70
C PRO A 637 28.36 -0.57 -6.00
N GLU A 638 28.72 0.03 -7.12
CA GLU A 638 28.75 -0.67 -8.41
C GLU A 638 29.80 -1.79 -8.41
N THR A 639 30.96 -1.54 -7.78
CA THR A 639 32.03 -2.53 -7.64
C THR A 639 31.58 -3.70 -6.76
N VAL A 640 30.95 -3.40 -5.62
CA VAL A 640 30.42 -4.38 -4.69
C VAL A 640 29.31 -5.23 -5.35
N ALA A 641 28.39 -4.60 -6.08
CA ALA A 641 27.34 -5.32 -6.82
C ALA A 641 27.93 -6.33 -7.82
N LYS A 642 28.99 -5.95 -8.55
CA LYS A 642 29.72 -6.87 -9.46
C LYS A 642 30.37 -8.04 -8.74
N GLU A 643 30.77 -7.89 -7.47
CA GLU A 643 31.31 -9.00 -6.66
C GLU A 643 30.21 -9.99 -6.27
N TYR A 644 28.99 -9.52 -5.99
CA TYR A 644 27.86 -10.39 -5.65
C TYR A 644 27.49 -11.31 -6.83
N GLU A 645 27.57 -10.78 -8.05
CA GLU A 645 27.28 -11.53 -9.28
C GLU A 645 28.34 -12.59 -9.63
N LYS A 646 29.53 -12.56 -9.02
CA LYS A 646 30.58 -13.57 -9.24
C LYS A 646 30.52 -14.75 -8.27
N LYS A 647 29.75 -14.60 -7.19
CA LYS A 647 29.68 -15.57 -6.08
C LYS A 647 28.42 -16.45 -6.14
N ASP A 648 27.49 -16.12 -7.03
CA ASP A 648 26.33 -16.94 -7.40
C ASP A 648 26.62 -17.65 -8.73
#